data_AF-A0A958NL40-F1
#
_entry.id   AF-A0A958NL40-F1
#
_cell.length_a   1.000
_cell.length_b   1.000
_cell.length_c   1.000
_cell.angle_alpha   90.00
_cell.angle_beta   90.00
_cell.angle_gamma   90.00
#
_symmetry.space_group_name_H-M   'P 1'
#
loop_
_entity.id
_entity.type
_entity.pdbx_description
1 polymer ?
#
loop_
_entity_poly.entity_id
_entity_poly.type
_entity_poly.pdbx_seq_one_letter_code
_entity_poly.pdbx_strand_id
1 'polypeptide(L)'
;MKTHLLILFILTLTMQMAFSQQDDGVVSFDLPIRNSLVFNRYNINPTFTFVREQNKYISFNNKRQWVQFDNAPEMFLGSYSGRFSENIGAGVAAFQQNYGVLTTFGGLLNFAYNVKLNTNSNLTFGLNAAAYKSGVNTSNIVTNFDDPSLQNVPENFLFTINPGINYGTEFLDFGISINNLVLYNVETSAMIEDDPKQGIQAHVMHTGFFDGRGFFEDTKFSGILMSEFRKDETIISGLATLSVPKGLWFQIGYNNRFGVSGGLGLNVTKNIALEYNIEKSIGELVEFGASHEVTLAYRFITKKKYTYSGDEVVSGLFTKKRNKPIVEASEEELAAIRERAAERRVQAQLDKEAEELAKKEAEANALAEAQEKAKQLAQEKAEREAKEKLAREEAAERARLLAEQQAKEEAQRKAQEEAEAKARVLAEQKAKEEAEAKAKAQQLAEQKAREEAAEKARLLAEQKAKEEAAKKAQEEAEAIALAEQKAKEEIYKREKELAEARSKEQAEEEARVKQLAEQKAKEEAEAKAQQLAEKQAKEEADRIAQEEANEKAKQELAETPKDDIGKTIASLTKDAESSSEQQNTLLEEFERIVNIKDEDLKDLKEENDLSDQGIAVQPKPFKSVTEENNKLNAIKSDLDAVIESQTEKIDSLNSLYEERYKTTKLDEVNLFYRKKIEDLKLKQAEAKTLRIQLDNRLELIKEATEFEKRRRIKRAAYDNEQDRYAQDRAMLQNIKRTTKPAETPYTSDDFDFGQEQSENIQILKNVKNTESGYYLIIAVHSDINKRNEFLTKVVASGRANVDFFYDFNTSKYYIYYSKFDSISAANKAMEDKGNRPYNVKMSLVKIEN
;
A
#
# COMPACT_ATOMS: atom_id res chain seq x y z
N MET A 1 -26.76 -38.97 24.39
CA MET A 1 -27.02 -37.74 23.59
C MET A 1 -25.99 -36.64 23.84
N LYS A 2 -25.65 -36.27 25.08
CA LYS A 2 -24.71 -35.15 25.36
C LYS A 2 -23.28 -35.39 24.85
N THR A 3 -22.76 -36.61 24.89
CA THR A 3 -21.40 -36.95 24.42
C THR A 3 -21.28 -36.94 22.89
N HIS A 4 -22.33 -37.33 22.15
CA HIS A 4 -22.31 -37.30 20.69
C HIS A 4 -22.47 -35.88 20.13
N LEU A 5 -23.16 -34.99 20.85
CA LEU A 5 -23.25 -33.56 20.50
C LEU A 5 -21.92 -32.83 20.71
N LEU A 6 -21.17 -33.20 21.75
CA LEU A 6 -19.82 -32.66 21.99
C LEU A 6 -18.82 -33.12 20.92
N ILE A 7 -18.90 -34.38 20.49
CA ILE A 7 -18.07 -34.92 19.41
C ILE A 7 -18.42 -34.26 18.06
N LEU A 8 -19.70 -34.01 17.79
CA LEU A 8 -20.13 -33.30 16.58
C LEU A 8 -19.63 -31.85 16.59
N PHE A 9 -19.69 -31.17 17.74
CA PHE A 9 -19.22 -29.80 17.91
C PHE A 9 -17.68 -29.68 17.81
N ILE A 10 -16.95 -30.67 18.34
CA ILE A 10 -15.49 -30.76 18.21
C ILE A 10 -15.10 -31.11 16.76
N LEU A 11 -15.85 -31.98 16.06
CA LEU A 11 -15.60 -32.27 14.64
C LEU A 11 -15.82 -31.04 13.75
N THR A 12 -16.84 -30.22 14.04
CA THR A 12 -17.10 -28.97 13.31
C THR A 12 -16.05 -27.89 13.60
N LEU A 13 -15.51 -27.81 14.83
CA LEU A 13 -14.41 -26.91 15.16
C LEU A 13 -13.07 -27.35 14.55
N THR A 14 -12.82 -28.66 14.42
CA THR A 14 -11.62 -29.15 13.72
C THR A 14 -11.71 -29.02 12.21
N MET A 15 -12.92 -28.99 11.62
CA MET A 15 -13.10 -28.69 10.19
C MET A 15 -12.89 -27.20 9.86
N GLN A 16 -13.10 -26.28 10.81
CA GLN A 16 -12.77 -24.86 10.62
C GLN A 16 -11.27 -24.56 10.69
N MET A 17 -10.46 -25.46 11.26
CA MET A 17 -8.99 -25.30 11.35
C MET A 17 -8.22 -25.93 10.18
N ALA A 18 -8.91 -26.45 9.16
CA ALA A 18 -8.29 -27.15 8.02
C ALA A 18 -8.39 -26.44 6.66
N PHE A 19 -8.95 -25.22 6.59
CA PHE A 19 -9.09 -24.46 5.33
C PHE A 19 -8.53 -23.03 5.36
N SER A 20 -7.74 -22.65 6.37
CA SER A 20 -7.19 -21.28 6.49
C SER A 20 -5.76 -21.12 5.94
N GLN A 21 -5.30 -22.01 5.06
CA GLN A 21 -4.00 -21.87 4.41
C GLN A 21 -4.13 -22.16 2.93
N GLN A 22 -4.74 -21.22 2.22
CA GLN A 22 -4.48 -21.05 0.82
C GLN A 22 -4.37 -19.54 0.64
N ASP A 23 -3.12 -19.05 0.53
CA ASP A 23 -2.85 -17.77 -0.12
C ASP A 23 -3.40 -17.93 -1.54
N ASP A 24 -4.68 -17.62 -1.69
CA ASP A 24 -5.40 -17.75 -2.93
C ASP A 24 -4.79 -16.69 -3.84
N GLY A 25 -4.17 -17.12 -4.95
CA GLY A 25 -3.52 -16.25 -5.95
C GLY A 25 -4.52 -15.38 -6.73
N VAL A 26 -5.50 -14.83 -6.01
CA VAL A 26 -6.64 -14.08 -6.47
C VAL A 26 -6.25 -12.61 -6.58
N VAL A 27 -6.45 -12.05 -7.76
CA VAL A 27 -6.32 -10.60 -7.97
C VAL A 27 -7.68 -9.95 -7.66
N SER A 28 -7.73 -9.10 -6.63
CA SER A 28 -8.90 -8.28 -6.34
C SER A 28 -9.30 -7.40 -7.52
N PHE A 29 -10.58 -7.05 -7.60
CA PHE A 29 -11.09 -6.21 -8.67
C PHE A 29 -10.54 -4.78 -8.57
N ASP A 30 -9.70 -4.39 -9.53
CA ASP A 30 -9.13 -3.04 -9.67
C ASP A 30 -8.84 -2.76 -11.15
N LEU A 31 -9.71 -1.99 -11.80
CA LEU A 31 -9.52 -1.59 -13.19
C LEU A 31 -8.70 -0.29 -13.26
N PRO A 32 -7.57 -0.25 -13.99
CA PRO A 32 -6.66 0.90 -13.99
C PRO A 32 -7.16 2.09 -14.84
N ILE A 33 -8.48 2.33 -14.90
CA ILE A 33 -9.13 3.37 -15.71
C ILE A 33 -9.43 4.58 -14.84
N ARG A 34 -8.53 5.55 -14.88
CA ARG A 34 -8.54 6.72 -13.96
C ARG A 34 -8.14 8.03 -14.62
N ASN A 35 -7.74 8.02 -15.88
CA ASN A 35 -7.14 9.16 -16.56
C ASN A 35 -8.08 9.87 -17.53
N SER A 36 -9.36 9.47 -17.59
CA SER A 36 -10.36 10.04 -18.49
C SER A 36 -11.63 10.47 -17.74
N LEU A 37 -12.05 11.73 -17.92
CA LEU A 37 -13.39 12.21 -17.55
C LEU A 37 -14.37 12.22 -18.73
N VAL A 38 -14.00 11.63 -19.86
CA VAL A 38 -14.85 11.61 -21.06
C VAL A 38 -15.44 10.21 -21.29
N PHE A 39 -14.64 9.16 -21.14
CA PHE A 39 -15.08 7.78 -21.38
C PHE A 39 -14.95 6.91 -20.14
N ASN A 40 -15.76 5.85 -20.06
CA ASN A 40 -15.67 4.79 -19.04
C ASN A 40 -15.71 5.31 -17.58
N ARG A 41 -16.34 6.46 -17.39
CA ARG A 41 -16.37 7.22 -16.12
C ARG A 41 -17.02 6.45 -14.97
N TYR A 42 -17.82 5.43 -15.27
CA TYR A 42 -18.43 4.54 -14.28
C TYR A 42 -17.42 3.74 -13.46
N ASN A 43 -16.19 3.57 -13.96
CA ASN A 43 -15.08 2.97 -13.20
C ASN A 43 -14.52 3.92 -12.14
N ILE A 44 -14.60 5.24 -12.38
CA ILE A 44 -14.21 6.25 -11.39
C ILE A 44 -15.28 6.30 -10.31
N ASN A 45 -16.55 6.47 -10.69
CA ASN A 45 -17.67 6.42 -9.75
C ASN A 45 -18.90 5.75 -10.39
N PRO A 46 -19.58 4.82 -9.69
CA PRO A 46 -20.75 4.12 -10.22
C PRO A 46 -21.90 5.03 -10.70
N THR A 47 -21.98 6.28 -10.24
CA THR A 47 -23.04 7.22 -10.64
C THR A 47 -22.79 7.89 -12.00
N PHE A 48 -21.58 7.77 -12.56
CA PHE A 48 -21.13 8.58 -13.70
C PHE A 48 -21.63 8.13 -15.08
N THR A 49 -22.41 7.04 -15.18
CA THR A 49 -23.22 6.79 -16.39
C THR A 49 -24.41 7.74 -16.51
N PHE A 50 -24.74 8.48 -15.44
CA PHE A 50 -25.77 9.50 -15.42
C PHE A 50 -25.23 10.90 -15.10
N VAL A 51 -24.39 11.04 -14.06
CA VAL A 51 -23.91 12.34 -13.58
C VAL A 51 -23.10 13.04 -14.66
N ARG A 52 -23.57 14.21 -15.11
CA ARG A 52 -22.97 14.97 -16.22
C ARG A 52 -22.75 14.13 -17.48
N GLU A 53 -23.59 13.13 -17.72
CA GLU A 53 -23.53 12.26 -18.90
C GLU A 53 -24.84 12.33 -19.69
N GLN A 54 -24.73 12.41 -21.01
CA GLN A 54 -25.85 12.60 -21.93
C GLN A 54 -25.86 11.61 -23.07
N ASN A 55 -24.68 11.29 -23.57
CA ASN A 55 -24.56 10.45 -24.74
C ASN A 55 -24.39 9.01 -24.31
N LYS A 56 -24.63 8.13 -25.28
CA LYS A 56 -24.28 6.72 -25.14
C LYS A 56 -23.02 6.49 -25.94
N TYR A 57 -22.13 5.68 -25.40
CA TYR A 57 -20.86 5.37 -26.01
C TYR A 57 -20.70 3.86 -26.10
N ILE A 58 -20.30 3.39 -27.28
CA ILE A 58 -19.53 2.15 -27.38
C ILE A 58 -18.06 2.57 -27.34
N SER A 59 -17.28 2.03 -26.42
CA SER A 59 -15.86 2.33 -26.27
C SER A 59 -15.03 1.04 -26.27
N PHE A 60 -13.86 1.14 -26.87
CA PHE A 60 -12.79 0.18 -26.74
C PHE A 60 -11.57 0.91 -26.18
N ASN A 61 -11.09 0.46 -25.03
CA ASN A 61 -9.96 1.04 -24.33
C ASN A 61 -8.87 -0.04 -24.19
N ASN A 62 -7.63 0.35 -24.47
CA ASN A 62 -6.45 -0.45 -24.17
C ASN A 62 -5.52 0.42 -23.32
N LYS A 63 -5.06 -0.14 -22.20
CA LYS A 63 -4.07 0.49 -21.34
C LYS A 63 -2.91 -0.47 -21.12
N ARG A 64 -1.73 -0.05 -21.54
CA ARG A 64 -0.47 -0.74 -21.26
C ARG A 64 0.33 0.07 -20.25
N GLN A 65 0.53 -0.50 -19.07
CA GLN A 65 1.30 0.14 -18.02
C GLN A 65 2.78 -0.10 -18.23
N TRP A 66 3.63 0.84 -17.82
CA TRP A 66 5.06 0.60 -17.65
C TRP A 66 5.77 0.00 -18.88
N VAL A 67 5.70 0.67 -20.03
CA VAL A 67 6.17 0.09 -21.31
C VAL A 67 7.68 -0.22 -21.38
N GLN A 68 8.48 0.15 -20.36
CA GLN A 68 9.90 -0.23 -20.30
C GLN A 68 10.12 -1.65 -19.76
N PHE A 69 9.07 -2.32 -19.27
CA PHE A 69 9.11 -3.68 -18.77
C PHE A 69 8.50 -4.68 -19.77
N ASP A 70 9.15 -5.83 -19.97
CA ASP A 70 8.61 -6.92 -20.78
C ASP A 70 7.47 -7.63 -20.03
N ASN A 71 6.39 -8.00 -20.73
CA ASN A 71 5.15 -8.52 -20.13
C ASN A 71 4.50 -7.57 -19.10
N ALA A 72 4.67 -6.26 -19.30
CA ALA A 72 4.04 -5.26 -18.45
C ALA A 72 2.52 -5.34 -18.43
N PRO A 73 1.88 -4.88 -17.34
CA PRO A 73 0.45 -5.02 -17.17
C PRO A 73 -0.33 -4.40 -18.32
N GLU A 74 -1.21 -5.19 -18.93
CA GLU A 74 -2.03 -4.77 -20.05
C GLU A 74 -3.50 -5.00 -19.73
N MET A 75 -4.33 -4.05 -20.11
CA MET A 75 -5.77 -4.14 -19.93
C MET A 75 -6.49 -3.79 -21.23
N PHE A 76 -7.51 -4.58 -21.55
CA PHE A 76 -8.46 -4.34 -22.62
C PHE A 76 -9.85 -4.20 -22.00
N LEU A 77 -10.58 -3.16 -22.37
CA LEU A 77 -11.96 -2.93 -21.96
C LEU A 77 -12.81 -2.61 -23.19
N GLY A 78 -13.84 -3.41 -23.43
CA GLY A 78 -14.96 -3.07 -24.31
C GLY A 78 -16.17 -2.71 -23.48
N SER A 79 -16.80 -1.55 -23.72
CA SER A 79 -17.99 -1.18 -22.98
C SER A 79 -19.05 -0.47 -23.81
N TYR A 80 -20.30 -0.61 -23.38
CA TYR A 80 -21.44 0.14 -23.85
C TYR A 80 -22.12 0.79 -22.66
N SER A 81 -22.07 2.12 -22.56
CA SER A 81 -22.58 2.83 -21.40
C SER A 81 -23.11 4.22 -21.73
N GLY A 82 -23.94 4.75 -20.85
CA GLY A 82 -24.43 6.13 -20.89
C GLY A 82 -25.83 6.29 -20.35
N ARG A 83 -26.46 7.40 -20.70
CA ARG A 83 -27.82 7.74 -20.24
C ARG A 83 -28.89 7.15 -21.16
N PHE A 84 -29.77 6.31 -20.61
CA PHE A 84 -30.84 5.65 -21.37
C PHE A 84 -32.21 6.30 -21.20
N SER A 85 -32.46 6.93 -20.04
CA SER A 85 -33.71 7.63 -19.72
C SER A 85 -33.43 8.96 -19.02
N GLU A 86 -34.49 9.69 -18.67
CA GLU A 86 -34.40 10.94 -17.90
C GLU A 86 -33.84 10.75 -16.48
N ASN A 87 -33.97 9.56 -15.90
CA ASN A 87 -33.54 9.24 -14.54
C ASN A 87 -32.64 8.00 -14.47
N ILE A 88 -32.29 7.38 -15.60
CA ILE A 88 -31.54 6.11 -15.63
C ILE A 88 -30.30 6.22 -16.52
N GLY A 89 -29.15 5.95 -15.92
CA GLY A 89 -27.90 5.59 -16.58
C GLY A 89 -27.64 4.09 -16.43
N ALA A 90 -27.02 3.48 -17.43
CA ALA A 90 -26.64 2.08 -17.37
C ALA A 90 -25.37 1.83 -18.18
N GLY A 91 -24.70 0.73 -17.89
CA GLY A 91 -23.53 0.30 -18.64
C GLY A 91 -23.31 -1.20 -18.54
N VAL A 92 -22.74 -1.77 -19.60
CA VAL A 92 -22.19 -3.12 -19.61
C VAL A 92 -20.77 -3.03 -20.16
N ALA A 93 -19.86 -3.79 -19.56
CA ALA A 93 -18.49 -3.87 -20.01
C ALA A 93 -17.95 -5.29 -19.90
N ALA A 94 -17.02 -5.62 -20.78
CA ALA A 94 -16.20 -6.81 -20.70
C ALA A 94 -14.74 -6.36 -20.67
N PHE A 95 -13.96 -6.97 -19.78
CA PHE A 95 -12.56 -6.61 -19.61
C PHE A 95 -11.67 -7.85 -19.55
N GLN A 96 -10.44 -7.67 -20.00
CA GLN A 96 -9.35 -8.60 -19.82
C GLN A 96 -8.14 -7.83 -19.27
N GLN A 97 -7.49 -8.39 -18.26
CA GLN A 97 -6.36 -7.78 -17.60
C GLN A 97 -5.26 -8.84 -17.43
N ASN A 98 -4.08 -8.55 -17.96
CA ASN A 98 -2.93 -9.43 -17.95
C ASN A 98 -1.87 -8.80 -17.04
N TYR A 99 -1.46 -9.52 -16.01
CA TYR A 99 -0.39 -9.18 -15.07
C TYR A 99 0.70 -10.25 -15.12
N GLY A 100 1.64 -10.12 -16.05
CA GLY A 100 2.62 -11.18 -16.31
C GLY A 100 1.92 -12.49 -16.70
N VAL A 101 2.02 -13.51 -15.83
CA VAL A 101 1.37 -14.82 -16.02
C VAL A 101 -0.06 -14.86 -15.47
N LEU A 102 -0.50 -13.87 -14.71
CA LEU A 102 -1.88 -13.81 -14.22
C LEU A 102 -2.79 -13.18 -15.28
N THR A 103 -3.94 -13.79 -15.53
CA THR A 103 -4.95 -13.26 -16.44
C THR A 103 -6.29 -13.23 -15.72
N THR A 104 -6.91 -12.07 -15.75
CA THR A 104 -8.26 -11.84 -15.23
C THR A 104 -9.17 -11.47 -16.40
N PHE A 105 -10.30 -12.16 -16.53
CA PHE A 105 -11.31 -11.88 -17.54
C PHE A 105 -12.69 -11.81 -16.90
N GLY A 106 -13.47 -10.79 -17.22
CA GLY A 106 -14.78 -10.64 -16.61
C GLY A 106 -15.70 -9.64 -17.27
N GLY A 107 -16.88 -9.53 -16.68
CA GLY A 107 -17.90 -8.57 -17.05
C GLY A 107 -18.21 -7.62 -15.89
N LEU A 108 -18.61 -6.40 -16.24
CA LEU A 108 -19.11 -5.39 -15.31
C LEU A 108 -20.47 -4.90 -15.79
N LEU A 109 -21.41 -4.81 -14.86
CA LEU A 109 -22.70 -4.16 -15.02
C LEU A 109 -22.71 -2.91 -14.15
N ASN A 110 -23.08 -1.78 -14.77
CA ASN A 110 -23.31 -0.52 -14.08
C ASN A 110 -24.79 -0.14 -14.19
N PHE A 111 -25.35 0.32 -13.07
CA PHE A 111 -26.66 0.94 -13.03
C PHE A 111 -26.62 2.22 -12.20
N ALA A 112 -27.18 3.30 -12.73
CA ALA A 112 -27.30 4.58 -12.02
C ALA A 112 -28.75 5.10 -12.10
N TYR A 113 -29.30 5.48 -10.94
CA TYR A 113 -30.65 6.01 -10.81
C TYR A 113 -30.62 7.39 -10.16
N ASN A 114 -31.22 8.37 -10.83
CA ASN A 114 -31.23 9.76 -10.39
C ASN A 114 -32.61 10.19 -9.87
N VAL A 115 -32.60 10.73 -8.66
CA VAL A 115 -33.74 11.37 -8.01
C VAL A 115 -33.58 12.89 -8.11
N LYS A 116 -34.54 13.54 -8.76
CA LYS A 116 -34.62 15.00 -8.79
C LYS A 116 -35.14 15.50 -7.44
N LEU A 117 -34.35 16.33 -6.76
CA LEU A 117 -34.75 16.96 -5.51
C LEU A 117 -35.34 18.36 -5.76
N ASN A 118 -34.67 19.15 -6.60
CA ASN A 118 -35.12 20.48 -7.01
C ASN A 118 -34.68 20.78 -8.46
N THR A 119 -34.97 21.96 -8.99
CA THR A 119 -34.58 22.37 -10.36
C THR A 119 -33.08 22.24 -10.58
N ASN A 120 -32.26 22.66 -9.62
CA ASN A 120 -30.79 22.66 -9.72
C ASN A 120 -30.11 21.67 -8.76
N SER A 121 -30.86 20.74 -8.15
CA SER A 121 -30.28 19.71 -7.28
C SER A 121 -30.85 18.32 -7.53
N ASN A 122 -29.97 17.32 -7.47
CA ASN A 122 -30.33 15.93 -7.65
C ASN A 122 -29.48 15.00 -6.77
N LEU A 123 -29.99 13.80 -6.57
CA LEU A 123 -29.32 12.74 -5.84
C LEU A 123 -29.29 11.49 -6.72
N THR A 124 -28.10 11.05 -7.12
CA THR A 124 -27.90 9.88 -7.96
C THR A 124 -27.33 8.74 -7.13
N PHE A 125 -27.96 7.56 -7.24
CA PHE A 125 -27.47 6.30 -6.69
C PHE A 125 -26.86 5.49 -7.82
N GLY A 126 -25.75 4.81 -7.56
CA GLY A 126 -25.01 4.02 -8.53
C GLY A 126 -24.60 2.68 -7.95
N LEU A 127 -24.51 1.68 -8.81
CA LEU A 127 -24.08 0.33 -8.47
C LEU A 127 -23.24 -0.25 -9.61
N ASN A 128 -22.02 -0.66 -9.30
CA ASN A 128 -21.24 -1.54 -10.17
C ASN A 128 -21.26 -2.95 -9.59
N ALA A 129 -21.69 -3.92 -10.38
CA ALA A 129 -21.56 -5.34 -10.08
C ALA A 129 -20.67 -5.98 -11.13
N ALA A 130 -19.60 -6.66 -10.71
CA ALA A 130 -18.70 -7.34 -11.62
C ALA A 130 -18.54 -8.81 -11.25
N ALA A 131 -18.43 -9.64 -12.27
CA ALA A 131 -18.19 -11.07 -12.15
C ALA A 131 -17.03 -11.43 -13.07
N TYR A 132 -15.98 -12.06 -12.53
CA TYR A 132 -14.74 -12.26 -13.25
C TYR A 132 -14.01 -13.49 -12.78
N LYS A 133 -13.25 -14.07 -13.70
CA LYS A 133 -12.38 -15.21 -13.47
C LYS A 133 -10.94 -14.72 -13.39
N SER A 134 -10.21 -15.10 -12.35
CA SER A 134 -8.80 -14.78 -12.15
C SER A 134 -8.00 -16.07 -11.99
N GLY A 135 -6.89 -16.19 -12.72
CA GLY A 135 -6.04 -17.38 -12.65
C GLY A 135 -4.73 -17.20 -13.39
N VAL A 136 -3.90 -18.24 -13.37
CA VAL A 136 -2.61 -18.26 -14.04
C VAL A 136 -2.77 -18.77 -15.47
N ASN A 137 -2.28 -18.00 -16.43
CA ASN A 137 -2.17 -18.39 -17.83
C ASN A 137 -0.89 -19.22 -18.05
N THR A 138 -1.05 -20.54 -18.05
CA THR A 138 0.04 -21.51 -18.23
C THR A 138 0.73 -21.41 -19.58
N SER A 139 0.08 -20.86 -20.61
CA SER A 139 0.70 -20.66 -21.94
C SER A 139 1.79 -19.59 -21.92
N ASN A 140 1.77 -18.69 -20.95
CA ASN A 140 2.79 -17.65 -20.78
C ASN A 140 3.95 -18.10 -19.86
N ILE A 141 3.88 -19.32 -19.32
CA ILE A 141 4.93 -19.84 -18.45
C ILE A 141 5.96 -20.56 -19.29
N VAL A 142 7.21 -20.12 -19.20
CA VAL A 142 8.36 -20.80 -19.81
C VAL A 142 9.09 -21.53 -18.70
N THR A 143 9.01 -22.86 -18.70
CA THR A 143 9.74 -23.71 -17.74
C THR A 143 10.85 -24.51 -18.43
N ASN A 144 11.92 -24.78 -17.69
CA ASN A 144 13.02 -25.63 -18.17
C ASN A 144 12.69 -27.13 -18.08
N PHE A 145 11.66 -27.48 -17.31
CA PHE A 145 11.15 -28.83 -17.08
C PHE A 145 9.63 -28.74 -16.85
N ASP A 146 8.89 -29.78 -17.19
CA ASP A 146 7.45 -29.85 -16.91
C ASP A 146 7.24 -29.94 -15.39
N ASP A 147 6.64 -28.90 -14.81
CA ASP A 147 6.28 -28.87 -13.39
C ASP A 147 4.81 -29.29 -13.21
N PRO A 148 4.52 -30.44 -12.57
CA PRO A 148 3.15 -30.90 -12.32
C PRO A 148 2.31 -29.92 -11.48
N SER A 149 2.92 -29.03 -10.69
CA SER A 149 2.19 -28.03 -9.90
C SER A 149 1.51 -26.97 -10.77
N LEU A 150 2.03 -26.73 -11.97
CA LEU A 150 1.44 -25.79 -12.95
C LEU A 150 0.26 -26.39 -13.72
N GLN A 151 0.04 -27.71 -13.63
CA GLN A 151 -1.05 -28.39 -14.34
C GLN A 151 -2.42 -28.23 -13.66
N ASN A 152 -2.43 -27.90 -12.36
CA ASN A 152 -3.64 -27.81 -11.54
C ASN A 152 -3.76 -26.46 -10.81
N VAL A 153 -3.31 -25.37 -11.42
CA VAL A 153 -3.50 -24.04 -10.81
C VAL A 153 -5.00 -23.72 -10.81
N PRO A 154 -5.63 -23.54 -9.63
CA PRO A 154 -7.05 -23.24 -9.56
C PRO A 154 -7.33 -21.87 -10.17
N GLU A 155 -8.39 -21.79 -10.96
CA GLU A 155 -8.93 -20.53 -11.44
C GLU A 155 -10.11 -20.15 -10.54
N ASN A 156 -10.10 -18.92 -10.03
CA ASN A 156 -11.10 -18.42 -9.09
C ASN A 156 -12.11 -17.51 -9.80
N PHE A 157 -13.39 -17.78 -9.63
CA PHE A 157 -14.51 -16.97 -10.08
C PHE A 157 -15.04 -16.11 -8.93
N LEU A 158 -14.94 -14.81 -9.15
CA LEU A 158 -15.15 -13.80 -8.13
C LEU A 158 -16.32 -12.91 -8.53
N PHE A 159 -17.08 -12.50 -7.53
CA PHE A 159 -18.17 -11.56 -7.67
C PHE A 159 -17.95 -10.37 -6.74
N THR A 160 -18.04 -9.15 -7.28
CA THR A 160 -17.87 -7.91 -6.53
C THR A 160 -19.03 -6.93 -6.71
N ILE A 161 -19.33 -6.19 -5.65
CA ILE A 161 -20.31 -5.09 -5.65
C ILE A 161 -19.66 -3.80 -5.14
N ASN A 162 -19.85 -2.72 -5.90
CA ASN A 162 -19.35 -1.38 -5.58
C ASN A 162 -20.51 -0.36 -5.66
N PRO A 163 -21.15 0.00 -4.55
CA PRO A 163 -22.18 1.02 -4.53
C PRO A 163 -21.58 2.44 -4.52
N GLY A 164 -22.38 3.41 -4.97
CA GLY A 164 -22.03 4.82 -4.91
C GLY A 164 -23.26 5.73 -4.80
N ILE A 165 -23.05 6.91 -4.25
CA ILE A 165 -24.04 7.98 -4.15
C ILE A 165 -23.39 9.30 -4.56
N ASN A 166 -24.17 10.17 -5.20
CA ASN A 166 -23.71 11.48 -5.63
C ASN A 166 -24.82 12.52 -5.48
N TYR A 167 -24.51 13.62 -4.79
CA TYR A 167 -25.34 14.80 -4.70
C TYR A 167 -24.84 15.87 -5.67
N GLY A 168 -25.64 16.13 -6.71
CA GLY A 168 -25.34 17.11 -7.75
C GLY A 168 -26.09 18.41 -7.54
N THR A 169 -25.40 19.53 -7.77
CA THR A 169 -25.94 20.89 -7.83
C THR A 169 -25.90 21.41 -9.28
N GLU A 170 -25.96 22.73 -9.50
CA GLU A 170 -25.82 23.30 -10.84
C GLU A 170 -24.42 23.05 -11.44
N PHE A 171 -23.36 23.25 -10.64
CA PHE A 171 -21.95 23.19 -11.09
C PHE A 171 -21.06 22.28 -10.25
N LEU A 172 -21.51 21.81 -9.09
CA LEU A 172 -20.74 20.96 -8.19
C LEU A 172 -21.42 19.62 -7.99
N ASP A 173 -20.66 18.54 -7.95
CA ASP A 173 -21.12 17.19 -7.66
C ASP A 173 -20.25 16.61 -6.54
N PHE A 174 -20.89 16.16 -5.46
CA PHE A 174 -20.23 15.55 -4.30
C PHE A 174 -20.61 14.08 -4.26
N GLY A 175 -19.66 13.16 -4.22
CA GLY A 175 -19.98 11.74 -4.19
C GLY A 175 -19.12 10.92 -3.25
N ILE A 176 -19.68 9.76 -2.89
CA ILE A 176 -19.06 8.74 -2.06
C ILE A 176 -19.33 7.40 -2.75
N SER A 177 -18.32 6.54 -2.85
CA SER A 177 -18.46 5.16 -3.29
C SER A 177 -17.63 4.22 -2.44
N ILE A 178 -18.03 2.96 -2.41
CA ILE A 178 -17.29 1.91 -1.71
C ILE A 178 -16.79 0.93 -2.76
N ASN A 179 -15.47 0.75 -2.82
CA ASN A 179 -14.81 -0.23 -3.67
C ASN A 179 -14.76 -1.58 -2.93
N ASN A 180 -15.11 -2.65 -3.64
CA ASN A 180 -15.17 -4.03 -3.17
C ASN A 180 -15.90 -4.18 -1.83
N LEU A 181 -17.09 -3.60 -1.70
CA LEU A 181 -17.92 -3.75 -0.49
C LEU A 181 -18.23 -5.24 -0.23
N VAL A 182 -18.49 -5.97 -1.32
CA VAL A 182 -18.66 -7.42 -1.31
C VAL A 182 -17.63 -7.97 -2.28
N LEU A 183 -16.83 -8.95 -1.86
CA LEU A 183 -15.96 -9.73 -2.73
C LEU A 183 -16.11 -11.21 -2.36
N TYR A 184 -16.83 -11.95 -3.17
CA TYR A 184 -17.20 -13.35 -2.92
C TYR A 184 -16.49 -14.26 -3.92
N ASN A 185 -15.76 -15.26 -3.43
CA ASN A 185 -15.18 -16.33 -4.23
C ASN A 185 -16.18 -17.49 -4.28
N VAL A 186 -16.64 -17.84 -5.49
CA VAL A 186 -17.68 -18.85 -5.69
C VAL A 186 -17.14 -20.26 -5.45
N GLU A 187 -15.89 -20.52 -5.83
CA GLU A 187 -15.22 -21.80 -5.71
C GLU A 187 -14.98 -22.16 -4.24
N THR A 188 -14.47 -21.21 -3.45
CA THR A 188 -14.27 -21.41 -2.00
C THR A 188 -15.55 -21.18 -1.19
N SER A 189 -16.60 -20.63 -1.83
CA SER A 189 -17.87 -20.26 -1.19
C SER A 189 -17.68 -19.35 0.04
N ALA A 190 -16.68 -18.48 -0.01
CA ALA A 190 -16.28 -17.60 1.08
C ALA A 190 -16.11 -16.15 0.62
N MET A 191 -16.29 -15.24 1.56
CA MET A 191 -15.95 -13.83 1.37
C MET A 191 -14.44 -13.64 1.57
N ILE A 192 -13.83 -12.77 0.77
CA ILE A 192 -12.42 -12.40 0.97
C ILE A 192 -12.37 -11.37 2.10
N GLU A 193 -11.81 -11.76 3.26
CA GLU A 193 -11.83 -10.96 4.49
C GLU A 193 -10.74 -9.87 4.54
N ASP A 194 -9.67 -10.00 3.74
CA ASP A 194 -8.53 -9.06 3.71
C ASP A 194 -8.22 -8.54 2.29
N ASP A 195 -9.20 -7.90 1.65
CA ASP A 195 -8.98 -7.29 0.34
C ASP A 195 -8.21 -5.95 0.46
N PRO A 196 -6.95 -5.85 -0.02
CA PRO A 196 -6.18 -4.60 0.02
C PRO A 196 -6.77 -3.50 -0.89
N LYS A 197 -7.65 -3.87 -1.84
CA LYS A 197 -8.34 -2.94 -2.75
C LYS A 197 -9.70 -2.47 -2.23
N GLN A 198 -10.17 -3.03 -1.11
CA GLN A 198 -11.37 -2.53 -0.46
C GLN A 198 -11.10 -1.14 0.12
N GLY A 199 -12.01 -0.21 -0.15
CA GLY A 199 -11.83 1.17 0.31
C GLY A 199 -13.04 2.06 0.08
N ILE A 200 -13.04 3.19 0.78
CA ILE A 200 -14.06 4.23 0.63
C ILE A 200 -13.46 5.36 -0.19
N GLN A 201 -14.13 5.73 -1.28
CA GLN A 201 -13.75 6.86 -2.12
C GLN A 201 -14.73 8.00 -1.92
N ALA A 202 -14.21 9.21 -1.74
CA ALA A 202 -14.99 10.45 -1.74
C ALA A 202 -14.47 11.39 -2.83
N HIS A 203 -15.36 12.12 -3.49
CA HIS A 203 -14.98 13.07 -4.53
C HIS A 203 -15.79 14.36 -4.51
N VAL A 204 -15.16 15.42 -5.01
CA VAL A 204 -15.81 16.68 -5.37
C VAL A 204 -15.46 16.99 -6.82
N MET A 205 -16.48 17.19 -7.64
CA MET A 205 -16.34 17.54 -9.05
C MET A 205 -16.96 18.92 -9.30
N HIS A 206 -16.26 19.76 -10.05
CA HIS A 206 -16.76 21.02 -10.58
C HIS A 206 -16.88 20.93 -12.10
N THR A 207 -18.03 21.29 -12.65
CA THR A 207 -18.26 21.41 -14.09
C THR A 207 -18.77 22.81 -14.42
N GLY A 208 -18.09 23.50 -15.33
CA GLY A 208 -18.46 24.85 -15.77
C GLY A 208 -18.26 25.05 -17.27
N PHE A 209 -18.76 26.16 -17.79
CA PHE A 209 -18.61 26.57 -19.19
C PHE A 209 -17.97 27.95 -19.27
N PHE A 210 -17.12 28.15 -20.28
CA PHE A 210 -16.48 29.43 -20.55
C PHE A 210 -17.10 30.09 -21.79
N ASP A 211 -17.48 31.36 -21.64
CA ASP A 211 -17.93 32.22 -22.73
C ASP A 211 -16.73 32.76 -23.53
N GLY A 212 -16.04 31.86 -24.22
CA GLY A 212 -14.98 32.21 -25.17
C GLY A 212 -15.54 32.74 -26.50
N ARG A 213 -14.65 33.26 -27.37
CA ARG A 213 -15.01 33.60 -28.75
C ARG A 213 -14.31 32.65 -29.74
N GLY A 214 -14.99 32.34 -30.84
CA GLY A 214 -14.39 31.65 -31.97
C GLY A 214 -14.16 30.15 -31.74
N PHE A 215 -12.89 29.74 -31.57
CA PHE A 215 -12.54 28.32 -31.39
C PHE A 215 -12.92 27.80 -30.00
N PHE A 216 -12.81 28.65 -28.96
CA PHE A 216 -13.06 28.30 -27.56
C PHE A 216 -14.46 28.68 -27.06
N GLU A 217 -15.38 29.01 -27.98
CA GLU A 217 -16.80 29.25 -27.64
C GLU A 217 -17.41 27.99 -27.03
N ASP A 218 -18.18 28.15 -25.95
CA ASP A 218 -18.82 27.08 -25.16
C ASP A 218 -17.84 26.00 -24.64
N THR A 219 -16.60 26.37 -24.33
CA THR A 219 -15.61 25.43 -23.79
C THR A 219 -16.04 24.95 -22.40
N LYS A 220 -16.14 23.63 -22.23
CA LYS A 220 -16.51 23.01 -20.96
C LYS A 220 -15.27 22.66 -20.16
N PHE A 221 -15.26 23.07 -18.90
CA PHE A 221 -14.29 22.64 -17.90
C PHE A 221 -14.91 21.62 -16.96
N SER A 222 -14.15 20.58 -16.63
CA SER A 222 -14.53 19.60 -15.62
C SER A 222 -13.31 19.26 -14.78
N GLY A 223 -13.35 19.55 -13.49
CA GLY A 223 -12.29 19.21 -12.53
C GLY A 223 -12.84 18.32 -11.43
N ILE A 224 -12.15 17.24 -11.09
CA ILE A 224 -12.49 16.36 -9.97
C ILE A 224 -11.30 16.24 -9.03
N LEU A 225 -11.58 16.23 -7.73
CA LEU A 225 -10.66 15.86 -6.67
C LEU A 225 -11.24 14.66 -5.93
N MET A 226 -10.41 13.67 -5.66
CA MET A 226 -10.81 12.38 -5.09
C MET A 226 -9.84 11.96 -3.99
N SER A 227 -10.39 11.40 -2.92
CA SER A 227 -9.64 10.77 -1.84
C SER A 227 -10.19 9.37 -1.64
N GLU A 228 -9.32 8.36 -1.75
CA GLU A 228 -9.66 6.95 -1.54
C GLU A 228 -8.88 6.42 -0.33
N PHE A 229 -9.62 5.91 0.64
CA PHE A 229 -9.10 5.37 1.89
C PHE A 229 -9.15 3.85 1.84
N ARG A 230 -7.98 3.20 1.78
CA ARG A 230 -7.80 1.74 1.84
C ARG A 230 -7.17 1.36 3.18
N LYS A 231 -7.09 0.06 3.48
CA LYS A 231 -6.52 -0.47 4.75
C LYS A 231 -5.09 0.02 5.01
N ASP A 232 -4.23 0.00 3.98
CA ASP A 232 -2.79 0.26 4.11
C ASP A 232 -2.32 1.55 3.40
N GLU A 233 -3.18 2.22 2.63
CA GLU A 233 -2.81 3.42 1.86
C GLU A 233 -3.98 4.40 1.71
N THR A 234 -3.65 5.69 1.60
CA THR A 234 -4.61 6.75 1.21
C THR A 234 -4.19 7.34 -0.13
N ILE A 235 -5.04 7.21 -1.15
CA ILE A 235 -4.79 7.71 -2.50
C ILE A 235 -5.51 9.03 -2.68
N ILE A 236 -4.73 10.07 -3.00
CA ILE A 236 -5.25 11.39 -3.37
C ILE A 236 -5.03 11.56 -4.86
N SER A 237 -6.09 11.90 -5.58
CA SER A 237 -6.02 12.15 -7.00
C SER A 237 -6.87 13.32 -7.45
N GLY A 238 -6.45 13.94 -8.55
CA GLY A 238 -7.15 15.03 -9.19
C GLY A 238 -7.05 14.89 -10.70
N LEU A 239 -8.13 15.22 -11.40
CA LEU A 239 -8.19 15.18 -12.86
C LEU A 239 -8.97 16.40 -13.36
N ALA A 240 -8.41 17.11 -14.33
CA ALA A 240 -9.03 18.25 -14.96
C ALA A 240 -9.11 18.04 -16.47
N THR A 241 -10.25 18.38 -17.06
CA THR A 241 -10.54 18.24 -18.48
C THR A 241 -11.07 19.55 -19.03
N LEU A 242 -10.52 19.97 -20.17
CA LEU A 242 -10.98 21.11 -20.95
C LEU A 242 -11.48 20.60 -22.31
N SER A 243 -12.79 20.63 -22.52
CA SER A 243 -13.45 20.14 -23.73
C SER A 243 -13.90 21.29 -24.62
N VAL A 244 -13.31 21.38 -25.81
CA VAL A 244 -13.63 22.38 -26.83
C VAL A 244 -14.66 21.80 -27.81
N PRO A 245 -15.82 22.45 -28.00
CA PRO A 245 -16.90 21.97 -28.88
C PRO A 245 -16.50 21.76 -30.35
N LYS A 246 -15.40 22.37 -30.79
CA LYS A 246 -14.78 22.14 -32.11
C LYS A 246 -14.18 20.75 -32.30
N GLY A 247 -14.24 19.91 -31.27
CA GLY A 247 -13.95 18.49 -31.35
C GLY A 247 -12.61 18.10 -30.73
N LEU A 248 -12.06 18.90 -29.81
CA LEU A 248 -10.80 18.63 -29.14
C LEU A 248 -10.99 18.72 -27.62
N TRP A 249 -10.32 17.87 -26.85
CA TRP A 249 -10.26 18.03 -25.40
C TRP A 249 -8.87 17.67 -24.87
N PHE A 250 -8.51 18.32 -23.77
CA PHE A 250 -7.24 18.15 -23.08
C PHE A 250 -7.50 17.72 -21.65
N GLN A 251 -6.67 16.82 -21.14
CA GLN A 251 -6.80 16.26 -19.80
C GLN A 251 -5.46 16.33 -19.09
N ILE A 252 -5.48 16.68 -17.81
CA ILE A 252 -4.32 16.61 -16.93
C ILE A 252 -4.75 16.00 -15.60
N GLY A 253 -3.94 15.09 -15.08
CA GLY A 253 -4.23 14.40 -13.84
C GLY A 253 -3.01 14.27 -12.95
N TYR A 254 -3.27 14.09 -11.67
CA TYR A 254 -2.28 13.77 -10.66
C TYR A 254 -2.84 12.69 -9.75
N ASN A 255 -2.03 11.70 -9.43
CA ASN A 255 -2.34 10.66 -8.48
C ASN A 255 -1.07 10.40 -7.65
N ASN A 256 -1.16 10.47 -6.33
CA ASN A 256 0.01 10.28 -5.46
C ASN A 256 0.62 8.86 -5.55
N ARG A 257 -0.16 7.84 -5.96
CA ARG A 257 0.29 6.46 -6.16
C ARG A 257 0.82 6.19 -7.56
N PHE A 258 0.15 6.72 -8.59
CA PHE A 258 0.43 6.39 -10.00
C PHE A 258 1.16 7.49 -10.79
N GLY A 259 1.25 8.70 -10.25
CA GLY A 259 2.00 9.83 -10.80
C GLY A 259 1.16 10.86 -11.57
N VAL A 260 1.80 11.55 -12.52
CA VAL A 260 1.16 12.61 -13.33
C VAL A 260 0.62 11.99 -14.62
N SER A 261 -0.59 12.35 -15.01
CA SER A 261 -1.16 11.99 -16.32
C SER A 261 -1.47 13.21 -17.19
N GLY A 262 -1.41 13.01 -18.50
CA GLY A 262 -1.75 13.98 -19.51
C GLY A 262 -2.44 13.31 -20.68
N GLY A 263 -3.44 13.98 -21.26
CA GLY A 263 -4.31 13.40 -22.26
C GLY A 263 -4.74 14.37 -23.33
N LEU A 264 -4.88 13.86 -24.55
CA LEU A 264 -5.48 14.54 -25.67
C LEU A 264 -6.59 13.66 -26.23
N GLY A 265 -7.72 14.25 -26.57
CA GLY A 265 -8.70 13.57 -27.37
C GLY A 265 -9.28 14.43 -28.48
N LEU A 266 -9.75 13.74 -29.51
CA LEU A 266 -10.19 14.32 -30.76
C LEU A 266 -11.44 13.61 -31.29
N ASN A 267 -12.39 14.40 -31.77
CA ASN A 267 -13.58 13.93 -32.46
C ASN A 267 -13.28 13.91 -33.96
N VAL A 268 -12.93 12.73 -34.49
CA VAL A 268 -12.72 12.51 -35.93
C VAL A 268 -14.00 12.86 -36.70
N THR A 269 -15.14 12.39 -36.20
CA THR A 269 -16.46 12.78 -36.68
C THR A 269 -17.35 13.14 -35.50
N LYS A 270 -18.60 13.56 -35.73
CA LYS A 270 -19.55 13.77 -34.61
C LYS A 270 -19.84 12.50 -33.81
N ASN A 271 -19.60 11.33 -34.42
CA ASN A 271 -19.85 10.03 -33.83
C ASN A 271 -18.57 9.31 -33.41
N ILE A 272 -17.43 9.55 -34.06
CA ILE A 272 -16.19 8.82 -33.77
C ILE A 272 -15.23 9.73 -33.02
N ALA A 273 -14.78 9.26 -31.87
CA ALA A 273 -13.86 9.93 -30.98
C ALA A 273 -12.67 9.03 -30.68
N LEU A 274 -11.49 9.63 -30.59
CA LEU A 274 -10.24 8.98 -30.21
C LEU A 274 -9.63 9.74 -29.05
N GLU A 275 -9.14 9.03 -28.05
CA GLU A 275 -8.44 9.58 -26.89
C GLU A 275 -7.12 8.86 -26.70
N TYR A 276 -6.09 9.62 -26.35
CA TYR A 276 -4.80 9.10 -25.96
C TYR A 276 -4.35 9.77 -24.67
N ASN A 277 -4.10 8.98 -23.65
CA ASN A 277 -3.56 9.42 -22.36
C ASN A 277 -2.20 8.78 -22.12
N ILE A 278 -1.30 9.55 -21.52
CA ILE A 278 -0.01 9.10 -21.02
C ILE A 278 0.03 9.36 -19.52
N GLU A 279 0.53 8.40 -18.76
CA GLU A 279 0.70 8.50 -17.32
C GLU A 279 2.16 8.20 -16.98
N LYS A 280 2.82 9.11 -16.28
CA LYS A 280 4.19 8.97 -15.83
C LYS A 280 4.21 8.86 -14.32
N SER A 281 4.70 7.73 -13.84
CA SER A 281 4.86 7.48 -12.41
C SER A 281 5.88 8.41 -11.77
N ILE A 282 5.71 8.64 -10.46
CA ILE A 282 6.58 9.47 -9.61
C ILE A 282 7.07 8.59 -8.46
N GLY A 283 8.29 8.82 -7.95
CA GLY A 283 8.87 8.03 -6.87
C GLY A 283 9.49 6.72 -7.36
N GLU A 284 9.25 5.63 -6.65
CA GLU A 284 9.86 4.31 -6.90
C GLU A 284 9.45 3.69 -8.24
N LEU A 285 8.31 4.10 -8.81
CA LEU A 285 7.79 3.53 -10.05
C LEU A 285 8.28 4.26 -11.32
N VAL A 286 9.11 5.30 -11.20
CA VAL A 286 9.60 6.11 -12.36
C VAL A 286 10.40 5.26 -13.35
N GLU A 287 11.14 4.27 -12.84
CA GLU A 287 12.05 3.43 -13.62
C GLU A 287 11.32 2.43 -14.54
N PHE A 288 10.03 2.19 -14.31
CA PHE A 288 9.24 1.27 -15.13
C PHE A 288 8.68 1.93 -16.41
N GLY A 289 8.96 3.22 -16.63
CA GLY A 289 8.54 3.95 -17.81
C GLY A 289 7.11 4.47 -17.76
N ALA A 290 6.68 5.11 -18.85
CA ALA A 290 5.33 5.66 -18.95
C ALA A 290 4.29 4.55 -19.16
N SER A 291 3.04 4.84 -18.81
CA SER A 291 1.88 4.04 -19.16
C SER A 291 1.10 4.75 -20.26
N HIS A 292 0.66 3.98 -21.26
CA HIS A 292 -0.07 4.50 -22.42
C HIS A 292 -1.48 3.95 -22.43
N GLU A 293 -2.45 4.81 -22.70
CA GLU A 293 -3.86 4.47 -22.75
C GLU A 293 -4.48 5.04 -24.02
N VAL A 294 -5.12 4.18 -24.82
CA VAL A 294 -5.79 4.54 -26.06
C VAL A 294 -7.26 4.16 -25.94
N THR A 295 -8.16 5.10 -26.21
CA THR A 295 -9.60 4.84 -26.27
C THR A 295 -10.16 5.22 -27.63
N LEU A 296 -10.82 4.28 -28.29
CA LEU A 296 -11.66 4.51 -29.46
C LEU A 296 -13.12 4.45 -29.02
N ALA A 297 -13.91 5.48 -29.33
CA ALA A 297 -15.31 5.53 -28.94
C ALA A 297 -16.23 5.92 -30.10
N TYR A 298 -17.40 5.29 -30.13
CA TYR A 298 -18.54 5.64 -30.97
C TYR A 298 -19.65 6.26 -30.12
N ARG A 299 -19.89 7.55 -30.31
CA ARG A 299 -20.93 8.37 -29.68
C ARG A 299 -22.25 8.25 -30.44
N PHE A 300 -23.30 7.86 -29.73
CA PHE A 300 -24.68 7.98 -30.19
C PHE A 300 -25.25 9.33 -29.74
N ILE A 301 -25.50 10.20 -30.72
CA ILE A 301 -26.08 11.52 -30.48
C ILE A 301 -27.58 11.34 -30.22
N THR A 302 -28.01 11.63 -28.99
CA THR A 302 -29.44 11.60 -28.65
C THR A 302 -30.16 12.79 -29.28
N LYS A 303 -31.35 12.55 -29.84
CA LYS A 303 -32.25 13.62 -30.32
C LYS A 303 -33.09 14.24 -29.19
N LYS A 304 -33.19 13.54 -28.06
CA LYS A 304 -33.92 14.01 -26.87
C LYS A 304 -32.96 14.85 -26.03
N LYS A 305 -33.32 16.11 -25.79
CA LYS A 305 -32.60 17.01 -24.89
C LYS A 305 -33.12 16.80 -23.48
N TYR A 306 -32.25 16.42 -22.55
CA TYR A 306 -32.63 16.23 -21.15
C TYR A 306 -32.33 17.51 -20.37
N THR A 307 -33.25 17.92 -19.49
CA THR A 307 -33.25 19.19 -18.75
C THR A 307 -32.09 19.38 -17.75
N TYR A 308 -31.17 18.40 -17.64
CA TYR A 308 -30.12 18.33 -16.61
C TYR A 308 -28.68 18.48 -17.11
N SER A 309 -28.50 18.83 -18.38
CA SER A 309 -27.19 19.04 -18.98
C SER A 309 -27.27 20.15 -20.00
N GLY A 310 -26.35 21.11 -19.93
CA GLY A 310 -26.04 21.90 -21.11
C GLY A 310 -25.69 20.95 -22.25
N ASP A 311 -26.43 21.03 -23.35
CA ASP A 311 -26.20 20.18 -24.51
C ASP A 311 -24.78 20.42 -25.02
N GLU A 312 -23.92 19.40 -24.97
CA GLU A 312 -22.58 19.47 -25.54
C GLU A 312 -22.72 19.40 -27.07
N VAL A 313 -22.74 20.56 -27.73
CA VAL A 313 -22.79 20.63 -29.20
C VAL A 313 -21.42 20.26 -29.76
N VAL A 314 -21.14 18.96 -29.84
CA VAL A 314 -19.85 18.48 -30.35
C VAL A 314 -19.85 18.48 -31.88
N SER A 315 -18.88 19.18 -32.46
CA SER A 315 -18.59 19.15 -33.90
C SER A 315 -17.36 18.29 -34.18
N GLY A 316 -17.37 17.54 -35.29
CA GLY A 316 -16.20 16.78 -35.73
C GLY A 316 -15.25 17.66 -36.53
N LEU A 317 -13.94 17.49 -36.35
CA LEU A 317 -12.91 18.28 -37.03
C LEU A 317 -13.00 18.18 -38.57
N PHE A 318 -13.51 17.05 -39.09
CA PHE A 318 -13.61 16.78 -40.53
C PHE A 318 -15.04 16.90 -41.09
N THR A 319 -16.01 17.38 -40.32
CA THR A 319 -17.38 17.56 -40.84
C THR A 319 -17.51 18.83 -41.69
N LYS A 320 -17.50 18.69 -43.03
CA LYS A 320 -17.89 19.78 -43.93
C LYS A 320 -19.35 20.20 -43.64
N LYS A 321 -19.58 21.48 -43.35
CA LYS A 321 -20.94 22.08 -43.35
C LYS A 321 -21.51 21.87 -44.75
N ARG A 322 -22.41 20.91 -44.90
CA ARG A 322 -23.19 20.76 -46.14
C ARG A 322 -24.29 21.83 -46.08
N ASN A 323 -23.98 23.03 -46.57
CA ASN A 323 -24.99 24.06 -46.82
C ASN A 323 -25.95 23.47 -47.87
N LYS A 324 -27.11 22.99 -47.44
CA LYS A 324 -28.20 22.79 -48.38
C LYS A 324 -28.66 24.18 -48.79
N PRO A 325 -28.66 24.53 -50.08
CA PRO A 325 -29.23 25.80 -50.53
C PRO A 325 -30.71 25.81 -50.12
N ILE A 326 -31.09 26.78 -49.31
CA ILE A 326 -32.50 27.11 -49.12
C ILE A 326 -32.86 27.89 -50.39
N VAL A 327 -33.51 27.21 -51.32
CA VAL A 327 -34.17 27.87 -52.46
C VAL A 327 -35.53 28.29 -51.94
N GLU A 328 -35.84 29.59 -51.95
CA GLU A 328 -37.21 30.07 -51.75
C GLU A 328 -38.06 29.52 -52.89
N ALA A 329 -38.95 28.59 -52.56
CA ALA A 329 -39.93 28.07 -53.50
C ALA A 329 -40.86 29.21 -53.94
N SER A 330 -41.12 29.33 -55.24
CA SER A 330 -42.01 30.35 -55.79
C SER A 330 -43.45 30.18 -55.26
N GLU A 331 -44.28 31.23 -55.30
CA GLU A 331 -45.70 31.12 -54.91
C GLU A 331 -46.45 30.03 -55.69
N GLU A 332 -46.05 29.76 -56.94
CA GLU A 332 -46.61 28.67 -57.76
C GLU A 332 -46.20 27.28 -57.27
N GLU A 333 -44.94 27.10 -56.83
CA GLU A 333 -44.50 25.84 -56.21
C GLU A 333 -45.14 25.62 -54.84
N LEU A 334 -45.34 26.68 -54.05
CA LEU A 334 -46.06 26.63 -52.77
C LEU A 334 -47.55 26.33 -52.96
N ALA A 335 -48.18 26.87 -54.02
CA ALA A 335 -49.56 26.56 -54.38
C ALA A 335 -49.70 25.08 -54.81
N ALA A 336 -48.79 24.58 -55.66
CA ALA A 336 -48.78 23.18 -56.07
C ALA A 336 -48.49 22.20 -54.92
N ILE A 337 -47.65 22.61 -53.95
CA ILE A 337 -47.42 21.82 -52.72
C ILE A 337 -48.65 21.86 -51.80
N ARG A 338 -49.34 22.99 -51.68
CA ARG A 338 -50.59 23.12 -50.90
C ARG A 338 -51.73 22.30 -51.51
N GLU A 339 -51.84 22.28 -52.84
CA GLU A 339 -52.81 21.50 -53.58
C GLU A 339 -52.53 19.99 -53.46
N ARG A 340 -51.29 19.53 -53.69
CA ARG A 340 -50.90 18.14 -53.43
C ARG A 340 -51.01 17.74 -51.96
N ALA A 341 -50.82 18.67 -51.03
CA ALA A 341 -51.01 18.41 -49.60
C ALA A 341 -52.50 18.35 -49.21
N ALA A 342 -53.38 19.09 -49.91
CA ALA A 342 -54.82 19.00 -49.76
C ALA A 342 -55.36 17.69 -50.36
N GLU A 343 -54.90 17.31 -51.56
CA GLU A 343 -55.21 16.02 -52.18
C GLU A 343 -54.71 14.85 -51.34
N ARG A 344 -53.48 14.91 -50.81
CA ARG A 344 -52.96 13.89 -49.88
C ARG A 344 -53.70 13.87 -48.55
N ARG A 345 -54.28 14.98 -48.09
CA ARG A 345 -55.11 15.01 -46.87
C ARG A 345 -56.48 14.37 -47.11
N VAL A 346 -57.08 14.59 -48.27
CA VAL A 346 -58.33 13.96 -48.68
C VAL A 346 -58.11 12.46 -48.93
N GLN A 347 -57.03 12.09 -49.63
CA GLN A 347 -56.64 10.70 -49.83
C GLN A 347 -56.29 10.03 -48.49
N ALA A 348 -55.57 10.70 -47.59
CA ALA A 348 -55.29 10.17 -46.25
C ALA A 348 -56.53 10.11 -45.34
N GLN A 349 -57.58 10.91 -45.59
CA GLN A 349 -58.88 10.78 -44.90
C GLN A 349 -59.67 9.59 -45.45
N LEU A 350 -59.68 9.40 -46.78
CA LEU A 350 -60.30 8.24 -47.43
C LEU A 350 -59.58 6.94 -47.07
N ASP A 351 -58.25 6.95 -47.05
CA ASP A 351 -57.43 5.82 -46.61
C ASP A 351 -57.60 5.59 -45.10
N LYS A 352 -57.77 6.62 -44.27
CA LYS A 352 -58.14 6.46 -42.85
C LYS A 352 -59.53 5.91 -42.64
N GLU A 353 -60.53 6.31 -43.43
CA GLU A 353 -61.88 5.76 -43.35
C GLU A 353 -61.91 4.32 -43.86
N ALA A 354 -61.19 4.00 -44.93
CA ALA A 354 -61.03 2.64 -45.44
C ALA A 354 -60.24 1.76 -44.46
N GLU A 355 -59.20 2.30 -43.82
CA GLU A 355 -58.44 1.63 -42.77
C GLU A 355 -59.27 1.51 -41.48
N GLU A 356 -60.11 2.48 -41.11
CA GLU A 356 -61.07 2.34 -40.00
C GLU A 356 -62.17 1.31 -40.29
N LEU A 357 -62.65 1.22 -41.53
CA LEU A 357 -63.65 0.25 -41.93
C LEU A 357 -63.04 -1.16 -41.95
N ALA A 358 -61.87 -1.31 -42.57
CA ALA A 358 -61.11 -2.56 -42.59
C ALA A 358 -60.65 -2.95 -41.18
N LYS A 359 -60.33 -1.99 -40.31
CA LYS A 359 -59.99 -2.23 -38.91
C LYS A 359 -61.21 -2.53 -38.05
N LYS A 360 -62.39 -1.96 -38.32
CA LYS A 360 -63.65 -2.35 -37.67
C LYS A 360 -64.12 -3.74 -38.10
N GLU A 361 -63.90 -4.11 -39.36
CA GLU A 361 -64.25 -5.43 -39.89
C GLU A 361 -63.24 -6.50 -39.44
N ALA A 362 -61.94 -6.15 -39.39
CA ALA A 362 -60.90 -6.97 -38.79
C ALA A 362 -61.01 -7.03 -37.26
N GLU A 363 -61.42 -5.96 -36.56
CA GLU A 363 -61.74 -5.99 -35.14
C GLU A 363 -63.02 -6.77 -34.87
N ALA A 364 -64.04 -6.73 -35.74
CA ALA A 364 -65.24 -7.55 -35.59
C ALA A 364 -64.94 -9.04 -35.80
N ASN A 365 -64.15 -9.39 -36.81
CA ASN A 365 -63.70 -10.77 -37.04
C ASN A 365 -62.69 -11.23 -35.98
N ALA A 366 -61.78 -10.37 -35.54
CA ALA A 366 -60.86 -10.66 -34.44
C ALA A 366 -61.58 -10.70 -33.10
N LEU A 367 -62.67 -9.94 -32.89
CA LEU A 367 -63.51 -10.01 -31.68
C LEU A 367 -64.37 -11.26 -31.71
N ALA A 368 -64.85 -11.72 -32.86
CA ALA A 368 -65.57 -12.99 -33.01
C ALA A 368 -64.63 -14.19 -32.78
N GLU A 369 -63.46 -14.21 -33.43
CA GLU A 369 -62.43 -15.23 -33.19
C GLU A 369 -61.84 -15.14 -31.77
N ALA A 370 -61.68 -13.94 -31.22
CA ALA A 370 -61.24 -13.75 -29.83
C ALA A 370 -62.36 -14.04 -28.83
N GLN A 371 -63.65 -13.93 -29.16
CA GLN A 371 -64.75 -14.38 -28.30
C GLN A 371 -64.90 -15.90 -28.33
N GLU A 372 -64.66 -16.53 -29.47
CA GLU A 372 -64.68 -17.99 -29.57
C GLU A 372 -63.45 -18.61 -28.91
N LYS A 373 -62.26 -18.06 -29.18
CA LYS A 373 -61.03 -18.39 -28.45
C LYS A 373 -61.11 -17.97 -26.99
N ALA A 374 -61.71 -16.84 -26.62
CA ALA A 374 -61.88 -16.49 -25.20
C ALA A 374 -62.95 -17.33 -24.52
N LYS A 375 -63.95 -17.90 -25.22
CA LYS A 375 -64.86 -18.89 -24.63
C LYS A 375 -64.13 -20.22 -24.40
N GLN A 376 -63.35 -20.68 -25.37
CA GLN A 376 -62.54 -21.90 -25.23
C GLN A 376 -61.45 -21.72 -24.16
N LEU A 377 -60.70 -20.61 -24.22
CA LEU A 377 -59.68 -20.26 -23.25
C LEU A 377 -60.29 -19.89 -21.90
N ALA A 378 -61.52 -19.34 -21.80
CA ALA A 378 -62.20 -19.15 -20.52
C ALA A 378 -62.80 -20.43 -19.97
N GLN A 379 -63.16 -21.41 -20.80
CA GLN A 379 -63.62 -22.72 -20.35
C GLN A 379 -62.44 -23.58 -19.86
N GLU A 380 -61.34 -23.55 -20.60
CA GLU A 380 -60.07 -24.20 -20.25
C GLU A 380 -59.37 -23.47 -19.08
N LYS A 381 -59.43 -22.14 -19.03
CA LYS A 381 -58.98 -21.33 -17.89
C LYS A 381 -59.97 -21.41 -16.73
N ALA A 382 -61.27 -21.64 -16.90
CA ALA A 382 -62.19 -21.89 -15.77
C ALA A 382 -62.01 -23.30 -15.20
N GLU A 383 -61.71 -24.31 -16.02
CA GLU A 383 -61.33 -25.64 -15.52
C GLU A 383 -59.95 -25.63 -14.87
N ARG A 384 -58.99 -24.91 -15.45
CA ARG A 384 -57.65 -24.73 -14.89
C ARG A 384 -57.65 -23.82 -13.68
N GLU A 385 -58.43 -22.74 -13.66
CA GLU A 385 -58.64 -21.89 -12.49
C GLU A 385 -59.48 -22.63 -11.45
N ALA A 386 -60.42 -23.52 -11.80
CA ALA A 386 -61.11 -24.35 -10.80
C ALA A 386 -60.16 -25.39 -10.18
N LYS A 387 -59.28 -26.03 -10.97
CA LYS A 387 -58.24 -26.94 -10.47
C LYS A 387 -57.13 -26.21 -9.72
N GLU A 388 -56.66 -25.06 -10.22
CA GLU A 388 -55.66 -24.21 -9.56
C GLU A 388 -56.26 -23.49 -8.35
N LYS A 389 -57.56 -23.19 -8.30
CA LYS A 389 -58.24 -22.60 -7.14
C LYS A 389 -58.56 -23.66 -6.09
N LEU A 390 -58.88 -24.90 -6.48
CA LEU A 390 -58.96 -26.02 -5.54
C LEU A 390 -57.55 -26.35 -4.98
N ALA A 391 -56.53 -26.41 -5.84
CA ALA A 391 -55.15 -26.63 -5.40
C ALA A 391 -54.55 -25.42 -4.65
N ARG A 392 -54.93 -24.18 -4.99
CA ARG A 392 -54.59 -22.97 -4.23
C ARG A 392 -55.41 -22.84 -2.96
N GLU A 393 -56.66 -23.31 -2.88
CA GLU A 393 -57.43 -23.31 -1.63
C GLU A 393 -56.86 -24.36 -0.68
N GLU A 394 -56.50 -25.56 -1.16
CA GLU A 394 -55.79 -26.56 -0.35
C GLU A 394 -54.37 -26.11 0.04
N ALA A 395 -53.62 -25.50 -0.89
CA ALA A 395 -52.29 -24.96 -0.61
C ALA A 395 -52.32 -23.68 0.22
N ALA A 396 -53.33 -22.82 0.07
CA ALA A 396 -53.53 -21.62 0.88
C ALA A 396 -54.15 -21.94 2.23
N GLU A 397 -54.95 -23.00 2.38
CA GLU A 397 -55.38 -23.50 3.69
C GLU A 397 -54.22 -24.14 4.44
N ARG A 398 -53.39 -24.95 3.77
CA ARG A 398 -52.13 -25.47 4.34
C ARG A 398 -51.13 -24.35 4.64
N ALA A 399 -50.96 -23.39 3.75
CA ALA A 399 -50.09 -22.23 3.96
C ALA A 399 -50.68 -21.25 4.98
N ARG A 400 -52.01 -21.14 5.13
CA ARG A 400 -52.65 -20.35 6.18
C ARG A 400 -52.58 -21.05 7.53
N LEU A 401 -52.66 -22.38 7.60
CA LEU A 401 -52.43 -23.14 8.83
C LEU A 401 -50.95 -23.08 9.26
N LEU A 402 -50.01 -23.21 8.30
CA LEU A 402 -48.57 -23.02 8.53
C LEU A 402 -48.23 -21.56 8.86
N ALA A 403 -48.82 -20.59 8.15
CA ALA A 403 -48.62 -19.16 8.43
C ALA A 403 -49.37 -18.71 9.68
N GLU A 404 -50.46 -19.35 10.10
CA GLU A 404 -51.12 -19.06 11.39
C GLU A 404 -50.38 -19.72 12.55
N GLN A 405 -49.77 -20.89 12.36
CA GLN A 405 -48.80 -21.45 13.32
C GLN A 405 -47.54 -20.59 13.40
N GLN A 406 -46.94 -20.23 12.27
CA GLN A 406 -45.76 -19.38 12.21
C GLN A 406 -46.06 -17.96 12.65
N ALA A 407 -47.25 -17.40 12.39
CA ALA A 407 -47.64 -16.08 12.90
C ALA A 407 -48.04 -16.13 14.38
N LYS A 408 -48.53 -17.26 14.93
CA LYS A 408 -48.71 -17.41 16.38
C LYS A 408 -47.37 -17.58 17.09
N GLU A 409 -46.44 -18.34 16.52
CA GLU A 409 -45.07 -18.48 17.03
C GLU A 409 -44.26 -17.20 16.85
N GLU A 410 -44.38 -16.50 15.72
CA GLU A 410 -43.70 -15.23 15.44
C GLU A 410 -44.39 -14.07 16.16
N ALA A 411 -45.70 -14.11 16.44
CA ALA A 411 -46.35 -13.13 17.33
C ALA A 411 -46.03 -13.41 18.80
N GLN A 412 -45.86 -14.66 19.23
CA GLN A 412 -45.35 -14.97 20.57
C GLN A 412 -43.88 -14.59 20.70
N ARG A 413 -43.07 -14.84 19.66
CA ARG A 413 -41.65 -14.46 19.61
C ARG A 413 -41.48 -12.96 19.47
N LYS A 414 -42.28 -12.26 18.66
CA LYS A 414 -42.32 -10.78 18.61
C LYS A 414 -42.91 -10.18 19.87
N ALA A 415 -43.88 -10.81 20.55
CA ALA A 415 -44.35 -10.32 21.84
C ALA A 415 -43.31 -10.52 22.96
N GLN A 416 -42.53 -11.60 22.92
CA GLN A 416 -41.38 -11.80 23.81
C GLN A 416 -40.21 -10.87 23.46
N GLU A 417 -39.85 -10.74 22.18
CA GLU A 417 -38.79 -9.85 21.68
C GLU A 417 -39.17 -8.38 21.83
N GLU A 418 -40.45 -7.99 21.72
CA GLU A 418 -40.91 -6.61 21.93
C GLU A 418 -41.05 -6.30 23.42
N ALA A 419 -41.36 -7.29 24.28
CA ALA A 419 -41.27 -7.13 25.73
C ALA A 419 -39.81 -7.05 26.21
N GLU A 420 -38.91 -7.87 25.67
CA GLU A 420 -37.47 -7.79 25.92
C GLU A 420 -36.86 -6.54 25.30
N ALA A 421 -37.26 -6.11 24.10
CA ALA A 421 -36.77 -4.89 23.46
C ALA A 421 -37.31 -3.64 24.13
N LYS A 422 -38.56 -3.63 24.66
CA LYS A 422 -39.03 -2.53 25.51
C LYS A 422 -38.30 -2.49 26.85
N ALA A 423 -37.95 -3.65 27.43
CA ALA A 423 -37.09 -3.71 28.61
C ALA A 423 -35.64 -3.28 28.33
N ARG A 424 -35.09 -3.63 27.15
CA ARG A 424 -33.75 -3.25 26.71
C ARG A 424 -33.65 -1.80 26.29
N VAL A 425 -34.66 -1.23 25.61
CA VAL A 425 -34.73 0.19 25.23
C VAL A 425 -34.92 1.06 26.47
N LEU A 426 -35.69 0.64 27.48
CA LEU A 426 -35.80 1.35 28.75
C LEU A 426 -34.49 1.28 29.57
N ALA A 427 -33.79 0.14 29.54
CA ALA A 427 -32.47 -0.03 30.16
C ALA A 427 -31.37 0.74 29.41
N GLU A 428 -31.43 0.79 28.09
CA GLU A 428 -30.48 1.47 27.20
C GLU A 428 -30.73 2.99 27.16
N GLN A 429 -31.98 3.46 27.32
CA GLN A 429 -32.29 4.89 27.55
C GLN A 429 -31.80 5.35 28.92
N LYS A 430 -31.97 4.56 29.99
CA LYS A 430 -31.38 4.87 31.30
C LYS A 430 -29.84 4.84 31.25
N ALA A 431 -29.25 3.87 30.57
CA ALA A 431 -27.80 3.79 30.39
C ALA A 431 -27.26 4.92 29.48
N LYS A 432 -28.00 5.36 28.47
CA LYS A 432 -27.65 6.52 27.64
C LYS A 432 -27.82 7.85 28.37
N GLU A 433 -28.86 8.05 29.18
CA GLU A 433 -29.00 9.24 30.02
C GLU A 433 -27.90 9.30 31.10
N GLU A 434 -27.55 8.16 31.69
CA GLU A 434 -26.47 8.07 32.68
C GLU A 434 -25.08 8.22 32.04
N ALA A 435 -24.89 7.72 30.81
CA ALA A 435 -23.69 7.92 30.01
C ALA A 435 -23.59 9.35 29.43
N GLU A 436 -24.68 9.99 29.01
CA GLU A 436 -24.69 11.40 28.60
C GLU A 436 -24.47 12.34 29.79
N ALA A 437 -24.98 11.99 30.99
CA ALA A 437 -24.68 12.71 32.21
C ALA A 437 -23.21 12.56 32.61
N LYS A 438 -22.63 11.36 32.49
CA LYS A 438 -21.19 11.11 32.68
C LYS A 438 -20.33 11.78 31.61
N ALA A 439 -20.75 11.79 30.35
CA ALA A 439 -20.03 12.42 29.25
C ALA A 439 -20.09 13.94 29.33
N LYS A 440 -21.21 14.54 29.74
CA LYS A 440 -21.29 15.98 30.06
C LYS A 440 -20.47 16.34 31.29
N ALA A 441 -20.42 15.49 32.32
CA ALA A 441 -19.56 15.69 33.48
C ALA A 441 -18.07 15.55 33.13
N GLN A 442 -17.70 14.61 32.26
CA GLN A 442 -16.34 14.44 31.74
C GLN A 442 -15.94 15.58 30.79
N GLN A 443 -16.83 16.06 29.92
CA GLN A 443 -16.56 17.24 29.08
C GLN A 443 -16.41 18.51 29.91
N LEU A 444 -17.19 18.70 30.98
CA LEU A 444 -17.03 19.83 31.89
C LEU A 444 -15.73 19.73 32.71
N ALA A 445 -15.33 18.52 33.09
CA ALA A 445 -14.06 18.25 33.78
C ALA A 445 -12.84 18.40 32.85
N GLU A 446 -12.95 17.97 31.58
CA GLU A 446 -11.93 18.10 30.56
C GLU A 446 -11.79 19.55 30.08
N GLN A 447 -12.89 20.31 30.04
CA GLN A 447 -12.87 21.75 29.76
C GLN A 447 -12.19 22.53 30.89
N LYS A 448 -12.46 22.21 32.17
CA LYS A 448 -11.72 22.76 33.31
C LYS A 448 -10.24 22.34 33.30
N ALA A 449 -9.94 21.08 32.97
CA ALA A 449 -8.56 20.60 32.88
C ALA A 449 -7.80 21.23 31.72
N ARG A 450 -8.46 21.53 30.58
CA ARG A 450 -7.88 22.29 29.47
C ARG A 450 -7.67 23.76 29.80
N GLU A 451 -8.57 24.39 30.57
CA GLU A 451 -8.37 25.76 31.04
C GLU A 451 -7.21 25.85 32.05
N GLU A 452 -7.11 24.92 33.01
CA GLU A 452 -5.98 24.84 33.95
C GLU A 452 -4.67 24.45 33.25
N ALA A 453 -4.72 23.58 32.23
CA ALA A 453 -3.55 23.22 31.43
C ALA A 453 -3.11 24.37 30.50
N ALA A 454 -4.05 25.16 29.96
CA ALA A 454 -3.76 26.35 29.19
C ALA A 454 -3.17 27.48 30.05
N GLU A 455 -3.63 27.65 31.29
CA GLU A 455 -3.06 28.58 32.25
C GLU A 455 -1.65 28.14 32.71
N LYS A 456 -1.45 26.84 32.99
CA LYS A 456 -0.13 26.26 33.27
C LYS A 456 0.80 26.35 32.07
N ALA A 457 0.32 26.13 30.85
CA ALA A 457 1.12 26.28 29.62
C ALA A 457 1.51 27.76 29.37
N ARG A 458 0.63 28.72 29.70
CA ARG A 458 0.95 30.15 29.63
C ARG A 458 1.99 30.56 30.68
N LEU A 459 1.89 30.05 31.91
CA LEU A 459 2.87 30.26 32.98
C LEU A 459 4.24 29.61 32.67
N LEU A 460 4.22 28.42 32.06
CA LEU A 460 5.43 27.70 31.69
C LEU A 460 6.09 28.28 30.43
N ALA A 461 5.31 28.86 29.51
CA ALA A 461 5.81 29.67 28.40
C ALA A 461 6.40 31.01 28.87
N GLU A 462 5.80 31.66 29.88
CA GLU A 462 6.37 32.88 30.49
C GLU A 462 7.64 32.58 31.31
N GLN A 463 7.71 31.43 31.98
CA GLN A 463 8.94 30.95 32.65
C GLN A 463 10.02 30.58 31.65
N LYS A 464 9.71 29.85 30.57
CA LYS A 464 10.67 29.54 29.51
C LYS A 464 11.19 30.79 28.81
N ALA A 465 10.34 31.80 28.58
CA ALA A 465 10.78 33.08 28.02
C ALA A 465 11.71 33.87 28.97
N LYS A 466 11.52 33.76 30.30
CA LYS A 466 12.44 34.32 31.32
C LYS A 466 13.73 33.51 31.46
N GLU A 467 13.67 32.18 31.38
CA GLU A 467 14.84 31.29 31.39
C GLU A 467 15.69 31.42 30.13
N GLU A 468 15.08 31.59 28.95
CA GLU A 468 15.80 31.75 27.69
C GLU A 468 16.47 33.13 27.60
N ALA A 469 15.82 34.17 28.17
CA ALA A 469 16.45 35.49 28.36
C ALA A 469 17.59 35.45 29.39
N ALA A 470 17.46 34.64 30.46
CA ALA A 470 18.52 34.45 31.47
C ALA A 470 19.69 33.60 30.93
N LYS A 471 19.42 32.55 30.13
CA LYS A 471 20.45 31.75 29.45
C LYS A 471 21.25 32.57 28.46
N LYS A 472 20.60 33.45 27.67
CA LYS A 472 21.32 34.36 26.76
C LYS A 472 22.22 35.34 27.50
N ALA A 473 21.77 35.87 28.65
CA ALA A 473 22.59 36.73 29.49
C ALA A 473 23.76 35.97 30.17
N GLN A 474 23.57 34.69 30.48
CA GLN A 474 24.59 33.83 31.08
C GLN A 474 25.62 33.34 30.05
N GLU A 475 25.20 33.03 28.82
CA GLU A 475 26.09 32.70 27.69
C GLU A 475 26.93 33.92 27.25
N GLU A 476 26.36 35.13 27.26
CA GLU A 476 27.15 36.37 27.00
C GLU A 476 28.15 36.64 28.14
N ALA A 477 27.79 36.39 29.40
CA ALA A 477 28.69 36.52 30.54
C ALA A 477 29.80 35.46 30.56
N GLU A 478 29.49 34.21 30.19
CA GLU A 478 30.47 33.12 30.05
C GLU A 478 31.39 33.32 28.84
N ALA A 479 30.91 33.90 27.74
CA ALA A 479 31.75 34.26 26.59
C ALA A 479 32.76 35.38 26.93
N ILE A 480 32.36 36.37 27.75
CA ILE A 480 33.26 37.42 28.25
C ILE A 480 34.25 36.84 29.29
N ALA A 481 33.80 35.94 30.16
CA ALA A 481 34.66 35.27 31.14
C ALA A 481 35.70 34.35 30.48
N LEU A 482 35.31 33.60 29.43
CA LEU A 482 36.20 32.74 28.66
C LEU A 482 37.24 33.55 27.85
N ALA A 483 36.87 34.74 27.37
CA ALA A 483 37.79 35.67 26.72
C ALA A 483 38.81 36.27 27.71
N GLU A 484 38.40 36.62 28.94
CA GLU A 484 39.33 37.00 30.02
C GLU A 484 40.22 35.84 30.47
N GLN A 485 39.69 34.61 30.53
CA GLN A 485 40.44 33.43 30.97
C GLN A 485 41.52 33.05 29.96
N LYS A 486 41.23 33.14 28.64
CA LYS A 486 42.24 32.96 27.58
C LYS A 486 43.32 34.04 27.61
N ALA A 487 42.97 35.30 27.94
CA ALA A 487 43.95 36.37 28.09
C ALA A 487 44.84 36.21 29.35
N LYS A 488 44.28 35.65 30.45
CA LYS A 488 45.04 35.31 31.67
C LYS A 488 45.90 34.05 31.50
N GLU A 489 45.45 33.06 30.72
CA GLU A 489 46.22 31.85 30.39
C GLU A 489 47.42 32.12 29.48
N GLU A 490 47.34 33.07 28.53
CA GLU A 490 48.51 33.46 27.72
C GLU A 490 49.58 34.20 28.54
N ILE A 491 49.18 35.02 29.52
CA ILE A 491 50.12 35.68 30.45
C ILE A 491 50.74 34.64 31.41
N TYR A 492 49.94 33.70 31.91
CA TYR A 492 50.39 32.63 32.81
C TYR A 492 51.30 31.61 32.12
N LYS A 493 51.07 31.26 30.85
CA LYS A 493 51.98 30.39 30.06
C LYS A 493 53.35 31.04 29.87
N ARG A 494 53.41 32.35 29.66
CA ARG A 494 54.65 33.10 29.41
C ARG A 494 55.48 33.31 30.69
N GLU A 495 54.84 33.41 31.86
CA GLU A 495 55.52 33.43 33.17
C GLU A 495 55.97 32.03 33.61
N LYS A 496 55.19 30.98 33.29
CA LYS A 496 55.51 29.58 33.64
C LYS A 496 56.69 29.02 32.83
N GLU A 497 56.84 29.38 31.55
CA GLU A 497 58.02 29.00 30.74
C GLU A 497 59.33 29.66 31.23
N LEU A 498 59.26 30.85 31.82
CA LEU A 498 60.41 31.56 32.43
C LEU A 498 60.76 31.06 33.83
N ALA A 499 59.79 30.49 34.56
CA ALA A 499 59.97 29.87 35.88
C ALA A 499 60.41 28.40 35.80
N GLU A 500 59.92 27.63 34.81
CA GLU A 500 60.30 26.22 34.59
C GLU A 500 61.74 26.06 34.05
N ALA A 501 62.34 27.11 33.48
CA ALA A 501 63.77 27.14 33.14
C ALA A 501 64.68 27.36 34.36
N ARG A 502 64.19 27.95 35.45
CA ARG A 502 64.97 28.19 36.69
C ARG A 502 64.74 27.13 37.78
N SER A 503 63.62 26.40 37.77
CA SER A 503 63.36 25.35 38.76
C SER A 503 63.84 23.96 38.35
N LYS A 504 64.13 23.72 37.06
CA LYS A 504 64.74 22.46 36.59
C LYS A 504 66.19 22.25 37.05
N GLU A 505 66.95 23.32 37.34
CA GLU A 505 68.32 23.22 37.87
C GLU A 505 68.38 23.04 39.41
N GLN A 506 67.32 23.38 40.15
CA GLN A 506 67.28 23.24 41.62
C GLN A 506 66.54 21.98 42.09
N ALA A 507 65.65 21.41 41.27
CA ALA A 507 64.84 20.24 41.63
C ALA A 507 65.55 18.88 41.40
N GLU A 508 66.57 18.80 40.53
CA GLU A 508 67.35 17.56 40.34
C GLU A 508 68.27 17.25 41.54
N GLU A 509 68.71 18.25 42.30
CA GLU A 509 69.54 18.08 43.50
C GLU A 509 68.69 17.70 44.75
N GLU A 510 67.48 18.26 44.90
CA GLU A 510 66.57 17.94 46.01
C GLU A 510 65.83 16.60 45.84
N ALA A 511 65.59 16.16 44.60
CA ALA A 511 64.96 14.87 44.31
C ALA A 511 65.83 13.67 44.75
N ARG A 512 67.16 13.83 44.84
CA ARG A 512 68.07 12.77 45.30
C ARG A 512 68.12 12.60 46.82
N VAL A 513 67.79 13.64 47.59
CA VAL A 513 67.83 13.61 49.06
C VAL A 513 66.48 13.21 49.67
N LYS A 514 65.36 13.48 48.98
CA LYS A 514 64.01 13.11 49.46
C LYS A 514 63.63 11.63 49.22
N GLN A 515 64.22 10.99 48.20
CA GLN A 515 63.98 9.56 47.89
C GLN A 515 64.51 8.58 48.96
N LEU A 516 65.47 8.99 49.80
CA LEU A 516 65.96 8.17 50.92
C LEU A 516 65.18 8.39 52.23
N ALA A 517 64.40 9.46 52.35
CA ALA A 517 63.54 9.73 53.51
C ALA A 517 62.11 9.19 53.33
N GLU A 518 61.59 9.17 52.11
CA GLU A 518 60.21 8.74 51.81
C GLU A 518 60.04 7.21 51.77
N GLN A 519 61.13 6.45 51.53
CA GLN A 519 61.10 4.99 51.61
C GLN A 519 60.94 4.47 53.05
N LYS A 520 61.39 5.23 54.06
CA LYS A 520 61.17 4.90 55.49
C LYS A 520 59.82 5.37 56.03
N ALA A 521 59.20 6.38 55.42
CA ALA A 521 57.88 6.86 55.81
C ALA A 521 56.72 6.05 55.19
N LYS A 522 56.96 5.36 54.06
CA LYS A 522 55.96 4.51 53.40
C LYS A 522 55.72 3.18 54.14
N GLU A 523 56.75 2.55 54.70
CA GLU A 523 56.59 1.30 55.47
C GLU A 523 55.83 1.51 56.81
N GLU A 524 55.95 2.69 57.43
CA GLU A 524 55.29 2.98 58.71
C GLU A 524 53.84 3.49 58.57
N ALA A 525 53.47 4.00 57.39
CA ALA A 525 52.11 4.45 57.07
C ALA A 525 51.22 3.31 56.55
N GLU A 526 51.76 2.35 55.78
CA GLU A 526 51.00 1.18 55.32
C GLU A 526 50.60 0.23 56.46
N ALA A 527 51.44 0.09 57.51
CA ALA A 527 51.12 -0.73 58.68
C ALA A 527 50.01 -0.14 59.58
N LYS A 528 49.86 1.19 59.62
CA LYS A 528 48.75 1.86 60.35
C LYS A 528 47.46 1.95 59.53
N ALA A 529 47.54 2.00 58.21
CA ALA A 529 46.37 2.05 57.33
C ALA A 529 45.65 0.68 57.23
N GLN A 530 46.39 -0.43 57.26
CA GLN A 530 45.77 -1.78 57.27
C GLN A 530 45.08 -2.11 58.60
N GLN A 531 45.61 -1.69 59.75
CA GLN A 531 44.97 -1.90 61.06
C GLN A 531 43.73 -1.02 61.29
N LEU A 532 43.63 0.16 60.65
CA LEU A 532 42.45 1.02 60.75
C LEU A 532 41.32 0.55 59.81
N ALA A 533 41.67 0.07 58.60
CA ALA A 533 40.72 -0.47 57.63
C ALA A 533 40.08 -1.80 58.09
N GLU A 534 40.85 -2.69 58.73
CA GLU A 534 40.32 -3.96 59.25
C GLU A 534 39.44 -3.78 60.50
N LYS A 535 39.68 -2.73 61.30
CA LYS A 535 38.87 -2.38 62.48
C LYS A 535 37.56 -1.68 62.10
N GLN A 536 37.59 -0.79 61.10
CA GLN A 536 36.39 -0.15 60.55
C GLN A 536 35.52 -1.13 59.76
N ALA A 537 36.09 -2.08 59.03
CA ALA A 537 35.32 -3.11 58.32
C ALA A 537 34.60 -4.09 59.27
N LYS A 538 35.12 -4.32 60.49
CA LYS A 538 34.49 -5.18 61.50
C LYS A 538 33.42 -4.44 62.32
N GLU A 539 33.64 -3.17 62.67
CA GLU A 539 32.64 -2.33 63.35
C GLU A 539 31.46 -1.94 62.43
N GLU A 540 31.68 -1.77 61.11
CA GLU A 540 30.62 -1.56 60.11
C GLU A 540 29.80 -2.84 59.87
N ALA A 541 30.46 -4.01 59.83
CA ALA A 541 29.80 -5.31 59.67
C ALA A 541 28.94 -5.70 60.88
N ASP A 542 29.38 -5.42 62.12
CA ASP A 542 28.59 -5.66 63.33
C ASP A 542 27.43 -4.66 63.48
N ARG A 543 27.57 -3.41 62.98
CA ARG A 543 26.48 -2.42 62.92
C ARG A 543 25.41 -2.79 61.90
N ILE A 544 25.82 -3.28 60.73
CA ILE A 544 24.91 -3.78 59.67
C ILE A 544 24.18 -5.05 60.14
N ALA A 545 24.85 -5.98 60.83
CA ALA A 545 24.21 -7.18 61.38
C ALA A 545 23.20 -6.85 62.51
N GLN A 546 23.42 -5.79 63.29
CA GLN A 546 22.52 -5.33 64.34
C GLN A 546 21.32 -4.54 63.77
N GLU A 547 21.49 -3.79 62.67
CA GLU A 547 20.42 -3.13 61.92
C GLU A 547 19.56 -4.12 61.11
N GLU A 548 20.17 -5.14 60.49
CA GLU A 548 19.45 -6.23 59.79
C GLU A 548 18.61 -7.09 60.75
N ALA A 549 19.06 -7.31 61.98
CA ALA A 549 18.29 -8.02 63.01
C ALA A 549 17.10 -7.19 63.54
N ASN A 550 17.24 -5.86 63.63
CA ASN A 550 16.15 -4.94 64.02
C ASN A 550 15.17 -4.64 62.86
N GLU A 551 15.60 -4.63 61.60
CA GLU A 551 14.70 -4.57 60.43
C GLU A 551 13.94 -5.89 60.23
N LYS A 552 14.55 -7.07 60.46
CA LYS A 552 13.84 -8.37 60.42
C LYS A 552 12.71 -8.49 61.45
N ALA A 553 12.93 -8.02 62.67
CA ALA A 553 11.88 -8.01 63.71
C ALA A 553 10.75 -7.00 63.41
N LYS A 554 11.01 -5.94 62.62
CA LYS A 554 10.00 -4.97 62.15
C LYS A 554 9.29 -5.44 60.88
N GLN A 555 9.95 -6.23 60.03
CA GLN A 555 9.35 -6.93 58.89
C GLN A 555 8.32 -7.98 59.35
N GLU A 556 8.62 -8.80 60.35
CA GLU A 556 7.65 -9.79 60.89
C GLU A 556 6.38 -9.13 61.45
N LEU A 557 6.51 -7.93 62.04
CA LEU A 557 5.38 -7.15 62.58
C LEU A 557 4.54 -6.47 61.48
N ALA A 558 5.15 -6.16 60.33
CA ALA A 558 4.50 -5.54 59.17
C ALA A 558 3.91 -6.56 58.18
N GLU A 559 4.45 -7.79 58.09
CA GLU A 559 3.89 -8.88 57.26
C GLU A 559 2.62 -9.50 57.85
N THR A 560 2.33 -9.27 59.14
CA THR A 560 1.10 -9.73 59.81
C THR A 560 0.34 -8.60 60.52
N PRO A 561 -0.21 -7.61 59.78
CA PRO A 561 -0.96 -6.51 60.40
C PRO A 561 -2.19 -7.03 61.14
N LYS A 562 -2.42 -6.51 62.35
CA LYS A 562 -3.56 -6.92 63.19
C LYS A 562 -4.87 -6.28 62.72
N ASP A 563 -4.79 -5.11 62.08
CA ASP A 563 -5.92 -4.37 61.51
C ASP A 563 -6.25 -4.79 60.07
N ASP A 564 -7.54 -4.71 59.71
CA ASP A 564 -8.03 -5.22 58.42
C ASP A 564 -7.53 -4.39 57.21
N ILE A 565 -7.29 -3.08 57.41
CA ILE A 565 -6.68 -2.21 56.39
C ILE A 565 -5.23 -2.64 56.16
N GLY A 566 -4.46 -2.86 57.22
CA GLY A 566 -3.09 -3.35 57.15
C GLY A 566 -2.96 -4.68 56.40
N LYS A 567 -3.83 -5.67 56.66
CA LYS A 567 -3.82 -6.94 55.90
C LYS A 567 -4.03 -6.73 54.40
N THR A 568 -4.89 -5.78 54.03
CA THR A 568 -5.15 -5.43 52.64
C THR A 568 -3.93 -4.76 52.01
N ILE A 569 -3.26 -3.84 52.72
CA ILE A 569 -2.00 -3.21 52.30
C ILE A 569 -0.90 -4.27 52.12
N ALA A 570 -0.78 -5.24 53.03
CA ALA A 570 0.20 -6.33 52.93
C ALA A 570 0.00 -7.18 51.67
N SER A 571 -1.25 -7.59 51.40
CA SER A 571 -1.58 -8.36 50.19
C SER A 571 -1.29 -7.57 48.92
N LEU A 572 -1.74 -6.31 48.86
CA LEU A 572 -1.56 -5.47 47.69
C LEU A 572 -0.10 -5.09 47.45
N THR A 573 0.71 -4.95 48.52
CA THR A 573 2.16 -4.74 48.41
C THR A 573 2.84 -5.95 47.78
N LYS A 574 2.48 -7.16 48.19
CA LYS A 574 3.02 -8.40 47.60
C LYS A 574 2.63 -8.54 46.12
N ASP A 575 1.39 -8.20 45.79
CA ASP A 575 0.91 -8.21 44.40
C ASP A 575 1.61 -7.13 43.54
N ALA A 576 1.93 -5.97 44.12
CA ALA A 576 2.69 -4.91 43.45
C ALA A 576 4.17 -5.29 43.29
N GLU A 577 4.79 -5.99 44.25
CA GLU A 577 6.16 -6.49 44.14
C GLU A 577 6.27 -7.55 43.05
N SER A 578 5.35 -8.53 43.01
CA SER A 578 5.32 -9.56 41.95
C SER A 578 5.10 -8.94 40.55
N SER A 579 4.24 -7.92 40.46
CA SER A 579 4.01 -7.19 39.21
C SER A 579 5.23 -6.37 38.78
N SER A 580 6.03 -5.87 39.73
CA SER A 580 7.30 -5.18 39.46
C SER A 580 8.37 -6.14 38.93
N GLU A 581 8.40 -7.38 39.40
CA GLU A 581 9.31 -8.42 38.88
C GLU A 581 8.94 -8.81 37.44
N GLN A 582 7.63 -8.97 37.16
CA GLN A 582 7.14 -9.22 35.80
C GLN A 582 7.49 -8.07 34.85
N GLN A 583 7.33 -6.83 35.30
CA GLN A 583 7.73 -5.64 34.55
C GLN A 583 9.22 -5.64 34.20
N ASN A 584 10.08 -5.93 35.18
CA ASN A 584 11.53 -5.99 34.94
C ASN A 584 11.90 -7.10 33.95
N THR A 585 11.26 -8.26 34.05
CA THR A 585 11.46 -9.38 33.11
C THR A 585 11.14 -8.96 31.67
N LEU A 586 10.01 -8.27 31.46
CA LEU A 586 9.61 -7.78 30.14
C LEU A 586 10.56 -6.69 29.61
N LEU A 587 11.08 -5.82 30.48
CA LEU A 587 12.08 -4.82 30.11
C LEU A 587 13.40 -5.45 29.67
N GLU A 588 13.87 -6.48 30.38
CA GLU A 588 15.08 -7.24 30.00
C GLU A 588 14.90 -7.96 28.66
N GLU A 589 13.71 -8.51 28.39
CA GLU A 589 13.39 -9.11 27.09
C GLU A 589 13.33 -8.08 25.97
N PHE A 590 12.74 -6.92 26.22
CA PHE A 590 12.72 -5.82 25.25
C PHE A 590 14.15 -5.34 24.94
N GLU A 591 14.97 -5.12 25.97
CA GLU A 591 16.37 -4.73 25.81
C GLU A 591 17.17 -5.77 25.02
N ARG A 592 16.96 -7.07 25.28
CA ARG A 592 17.59 -8.16 24.53
C ARG A 592 17.27 -8.08 23.03
N ILE A 593 16.00 -7.84 22.66
CA ILE A 593 15.59 -7.71 21.25
C ILE A 593 16.23 -6.47 20.61
N VAL A 594 16.27 -5.34 21.32
CA VAL A 594 16.93 -4.11 20.83
C VAL A 594 18.42 -4.35 20.59
N ASN A 595 19.09 -5.08 21.48
CA ASN A 595 20.51 -5.44 21.33
C ASN A 595 20.75 -6.35 20.12
N ILE A 596 19.87 -7.33 19.87
CA ILE A 596 19.96 -8.20 18.67
C ILE A 596 19.84 -7.34 17.39
N LYS A 597 18.88 -6.41 17.34
CA LYS A 597 18.70 -5.53 16.17
C LYS A 597 19.88 -4.57 15.97
N ASP A 598 20.51 -4.12 17.05
CA ASP A 598 21.74 -3.32 16.99
C ASP A 598 22.93 -4.13 16.46
N GLU A 599 23.03 -5.40 16.83
CA GLU A 599 24.04 -6.33 16.30
C GLU A 599 23.80 -6.61 14.80
N ASP A 600 22.56 -6.88 14.39
CA ASP A 600 22.21 -7.09 12.98
C ASP A 600 22.52 -5.82 12.13
N LEU A 601 22.34 -4.62 12.68
CA LEU A 601 22.73 -3.36 12.03
C LEU A 601 24.25 -3.24 11.87
N LYS A 602 25.02 -3.59 12.92
CA LYS A 602 26.49 -3.59 12.88
C LYS A 602 27.01 -4.57 11.83
N ASP A 603 26.44 -5.77 11.79
CA ASP A 603 26.74 -6.79 10.79
C ASP A 603 26.46 -6.29 9.37
N LEU A 604 25.29 -5.67 9.14
CA LEU A 604 24.93 -5.11 7.84
C LEU A 604 25.90 -4.00 7.41
N LYS A 605 26.32 -3.16 8.34
CA LYS A 605 27.29 -2.09 8.10
C LYS A 605 28.67 -2.66 7.75
N GLU A 606 29.13 -3.69 8.47
CA GLU A 606 30.39 -4.37 8.18
C GLU A 606 30.36 -5.08 6.82
N GLU A 607 29.27 -5.79 6.50
CA GLU A 607 29.08 -6.41 5.17
C GLU A 607 29.13 -5.36 4.08
N ASN A 608 28.43 -4.24 4.26
CA ASN A 608 28.45 -3.13 3.32
C ASN A 608 29.86 -2.56 3.17
N ASP A 609 30.54 -2.18 4.26
CA ASP A 609 31.87 -1.57 4.25
C ASP A 609 32.96 -2.49 3.64
N LEU A 610 32.91 -3.80 3.92
CA LEU A 610 33.80 -4.79 3.28
C LEU A 610 33.48 -4.95 1.80
N SER A 611 32.20 -4.88 1.44
CA SER A 611 31.77 -4.84 0.04
C SER A 611 32.24 -3.57 -0.69
N ASP A 612 32.30 -2.38 -0.05
CA ASP A 612 32.91 -1.16 -0.66
C ASP A 612 34.37 -1.39 -1.04
N GLN A 613 35.07 -2.22 -0.26
CA GLN A 613 36.48 -2.55 -0.47
C GLN A 613 36.68 -3.67 -1.50
N GLY A 614 35.60 -4.18 -2.10
CA GLY A 614 35.64 -5.26 -3.10
C GLY A 614 35.85 -6.65 -2.49
N ILE A 615 35.64 -6.81 -1.18
CA ILE A 615 35.80 -8.08 -0.47
C ILE A 615 34.41 -8.71 -0.31
N ALA A 616 34.20 -9.88 -0.94
CA ALA A 616 32.95 -10.62 -0.83
C ALA A 616 32.86 -11.33 0.53
N VAL A 617 31.84 -11.00 1.32
CA VAL A 617 31.50 -11.67 2.58
C VAL A 617 30.36 -12.67 2.31
N GLN A 618 30.43 -13.86 2.91
CA GLN A 618 29.34 -14.83 2.76
C GLN A 618 28.06 -14.31 3.44
N PRO A 619 26.89 -14.39 2.79
CA PRO A 619 25.63 -13.94 3.39
C PRO A 619 25.29 -14.79 4.61
N LYS A 620 24.99 -14.12 5.74
CA LYS A 620 24.51 -14.80 6.95
C LYS A 620 23.10 -15.38 6.71
N PRO A 621 22.71 -16.47 7.41
CA PRO A 621 21.38 -17.05 7.30
C PRO A 621 20.26 -16.04 7.59
N PHE A 622 19.20 -16.05 6.79
CA PHE A 622 18.04 -15.18 7.01
C PHE A 622 17.29 -15.56 8.29
N LYS A 623 17.09 -14.58 9.18
CA LYS A 623 16.15 -14.67 10.31
C LYS A 623 14.77 -14.17 9.87
N SER A 624 13.71 -14.77 10.41
CA SER A 624 12.32 -14.36 10.12
C SER A 624 12.01 -13.02 10.79
N VAL A 625 12.02 -11.93 10.01
CA VAL A 625 11.74 -10.57 10.49
C VAL A 625 10.30 -10.45 11.04
N THR A 626 9.37 -11.23 10.49
CA THR A 626 7.97 -11.25 10.92
C THR A 626 7.81 -11.82 12.33
N GLU A 627 8.50 -12.93 12.63
CA GLU A 627 8.41 -13.56 13.94
C GLU A 627 9.01 -12.69 15.04
N GLU A 628 10.14 -12.04 14.76
CA GLU A 628 10.78 -11.11 15.71
C GLU A 628 9.93 -9.86 15.96
N ASN A 629 9.32 -9.28 14.92
CA ASN A 629 8.46 -8.11 15.07
C ASN A 629 7.16 -8.46 15.83
N ASN A 630 6.61 -9.65 15.63
CA ASN A 630 5.45 -10.12 16.38
C ASN A 630 5.79 -10.29 17.87
N LYS A 631 6.94 -10.91 18.20
CA LYS A 631 7.42 -11.02 19.59
C LYS A 631 7.65 -9.66 20.24
N LEU A 632 8.26 -8.72 19.51
CA LEU A 632 8.50 -7.37 20.00
C LEU A 632 7.20 -6.61 20.29
N ASN A 633 6.21 -6.71 19.41
CA ASN A 633 4.90 -6.06 19.60
C ASN A 633 4.14 -6.67 20.78
N ALA A 634 4.21 -8.00 20.96
CA ALA A 634 3.62 -8.67 22.11
C ALA A 634 4.26 -8.18 23.43
N ILE A 635 5.59 -8.15 23.52
CA ILE A 635 6.31 -7.66 24.71
C ILE A 635 5.96 -6.19 25.02
N LYS A 636 5.86 -5.34 24.00
CA LYS A 636 5.45 -3.93 24.17
C LYS A 636 4.03 -3.81 24.73
N SER A 637 3.09 -4.57 24.17
CA SER A 637 1.69 -4.60 24.63
C SER A 637 1.58 -5.11 26.07
N ASP A 638 2.28 -6.19 26.40
CA ASP A 638 2.28 -6.77 27.75
C ASP A 638 2.93 -5.81 28.75
N LEU A 639 4.03 -5.15 28.37
CA LEU A 639 4.72 -4.17 29.21
C LEU A 639 3.84 -2.92 29.45
N ASP A 640 3.09 -2.47 28.45
CA ASP A 640 2.10 -1.40 28.58
C ASP A 640 1.03 -1.74 29.62
N ALA A 641 0.42 -2.91 29.49
CA ALA A 641 -0.61 -3.39 30.40
C ALA A 641 -0.08 -3.55 31.84
N VAL A 642 1.15 -4.08 32.00
CA VAL A 642 1.78 -4.23 33.32
C VAL A 642 2.16 -2.88 33.93
N ILE A 643 2.66 -1.92 33.14
CA ILE A 643 2.95 -0.55 33.62
C ILE A 643 1.67 0.15 34.10
N GLU A 644 0.57 0.02 33.35
CA GLU A 644 -0.72 0.60 33.72
C GLU A 644 -1.25 -0.04 35.02
N SER A 645 -1.34 -1.38 35.05
CA SER A 645 -1.77 -2.13 36.24
C SER A 645 -0.92 -1.84 37.48
N GLN A 646 0.40 -1.74 37.32
CA GLN A 646 1.31 -1.41 38.43
C GLN A 646 1.11 0.02 38.94
N THR A 647 0.80 0.97 38.05
CA THR A 647 0.48 2.35 38.46
C THR A 647 -0.80 2.37 39.31
N GLU A 648 -1.85 1.66 38.88
CA GLU A 648 -3.11 1.55 39.63
C GLU A 648 -2.93 0.87 40.99
N LYS A 649 -2.11 -0.19 41.06
CA LYS A 649 -1.77 -0.87 42.32
C LYS A 649 -1.04 0.06 43.28
N ILE A 650 -0.05 0.82 42.81
CA ILE A 650 0.70 1.79 43.63
C ILE A 650 -0.23 2.90 44.14
N ASP A 651 -1.14 3.41 43.30
CA ASP A 651 -2.10 4.44 43.68
C ASP A 651 -3.12 3.95 44.71
N SER A 652 -3.60 2.71 44.54
CA SER A 652 -4.48 2.03 45.49
C SER A 652 -3.77 1.78 46.82
N LEU A 653 -2.51 1.33 46.77
CA LEU A 653 -1.67 1.11 47.94
C LEU A 653 -1.40 2.40 48.71
N ASN A 654 -1.12 3.49 48.00
CA ASN A 654 -0.94 4.82 48.57
C ASN A 654 -2.23 5.36 49.21
N SER A 655 -3.38 5.13 48.58
CA SER A 655 -4.69 5.52 49.13
C SER A 655 -5.02 4.78 50.43
N LEU A 656 -4.82 3.46 50.46
CA LEU A 656 -5.01 2.64 51.66
C LEU A 656 -4.02 3.02 52.78
N TYR A 657 -2.78 3.33 52.43
CA TYR A 657 -1.78 3.85 53.37
C TYR A 657 -2.24 5.15 54.02
N GLU A 658 -2.72 6.12 53.25
CA GLU A 658 -3.23 7.41 53.76
C GLU A 658 -4.47 7.23 54.65
N GLU A 659 -5.34 6.28 54.33
CA GLU A 659 -6.49 5.92 55.16
C GLU A 659 -6.06 5.32 56.50
N ARG A 660 -5.12 4.37 56.47
CA ARG A 660 -4.54 3.78 57.68
C ARG A 660 -3.85 4.85 58.53
N TYR A 661 -3.04 5.71 57.90
CA TYR A 661 -2.29 6.78 58.58
C TYR A 661 -3.20 7.74 59.36
N LYS A 662 -4.41 8.04 58.85
CA LYS A 662 -5.40 8.87 59.57
C LYS A 662 -5.91 8.24 60.86
N THR A 663 -5.94 6.91 60.93
CA THR A 663 -6.53 6.16 62.06
C THR A 663 -5.52 5.80 63.14
N THR A 664 -4.34 5.27 62.77
CA THR A 664 -3.32 4.80 63.73
C THR A 664 -2.20 5.82 63.98
N LYS A 665 -2.06 6.85 63.12
CA LYS A 665 -0.91 7.79 63.10
C LYS A 665 0.44 7.03 62.99
N LEU A 666 1.57 7.74 63.07
CA LEU A 666 2.91 7.24 62.75
C LEU A 666 3.34 6.05 63.64
N ASP A 667 2.97 4.83 63.24
CA ASP A 667 3.42 3.55 63.81
C ASP A 667 4.54 2.95 62.95
N GLU A 668 5.26 1.96 63.49
CA GLU A 668 6.38 1.31 62.80
C GLU A 668 5.95 0.65 61.48
N VAL A 669 4.68 0.22 61.38
CA VAL A 669 4.08 -0.40 60.19
C VAL A 669 3.83 0.65 59.09
N ASN A 670 3.33 1.85 59.43
CA ASN A 670 3.17 2.95 58.49
C ASN A 670 4.53 3.43 57.95
N LEU A 671 5.56 3.49 58.79
CA LEU A 671 6.93 3.81 58.35
C LEU A 671 7.46 2.79 57.33
N PHE A 672 7.20 1.50 57.56
CA PHE A 672 7.58 0.43 56.63
C PHE A 672 6.88 0.57 55.27
N TYR A 673 5.55 0.67 55.26
CA TYR A 673 4.80 0.78 54.00
C TYR A 673 5.07 2.07 53.25
N ARG A 674 5.33 3.18 53.94
CA ARG A 674 5.78 4.41 53.30
C ARG A 674 7.07 4.21 52.52
N LYS A 675 8.09 3.61 53.14
CA LYS A 675 9.39 3.30 52.49
C LYS A 675 9.18 2.37 51.30
N LYS A 676 8.30 1.37 51.41
CA LYS A 676 7.96 0.45 50.31
C LYS A 676 7.22 1.12 49.16
N ILE A 677 6.26 1.99 49.44
CA ILE A 677 5.54 2.75 48.41
C ILE A 677 6.51 3.71 47.69
N GLU A 678 7.42 4.35 48.41
CA GLU A 678 8.47 5.19 47.81
C GLU A 678 9.41 4.38 46.89
N ASP A 679 9.85 3.18 47.32
CA ASP A 679 10.64 2.25 46.50
C ASP A 679 9.89 1.79 45.23
N LEU A 680 8.61 1.40 45.36
CA LEU A 680 7.78 0.99 44.22
C LEU A 680 7.55 2.15 43.24
N LYS A 681 7.36 3.38 43.73
CA LYS A 681 7.25 4.58 42.87
C LYS A 681 8.54 4.86 42.12
N LEU A 682 9.70 4.70 42.78
CA LEU A 682 11.00 4.87 42.15
C LEU A 682 11.22 3.85 41.04
N LYS A 683 11.03 2.55 41.33
CA LYS A 683 11.14 1.47 40.34
C LYS A 683 10.20 1.67 39.15
N GLN A 684 8.96 2.10 39.41
CA GLN A 684 7.99 2.40 38.36
C GLN A 684 8.42 3.58 37.48
N ALA A 685 9.06 4.60 38.05
CA ALA A 685 9.60 5.72 37.29
C ALA A 685 10.80 5.29 36.43
N GLU A 686 11.72 4.50 37.00
CA GLU A 686 12.87 3.93 36.28
C GLU A 686 12.42 3.05 35.12
N ALA A 687 11.44 2.17 35.33
CA ALA A 687 10.84 1.31 34.30
C ALA A 687 10.25 2.12 33.14
N LYS A 688 9.51 3.20 33.44
CA LYS A 688 8.95 4.10 32.41
C LYS A 688 10.06 4.80 31.62
N THR A 689 11.11 5.27 32.29
CA THR A 689 12.26 5.90 31.64
C THR A 689 13.02 4.91 30.75
N LEU A 690 13.30 3.70 31.25
CA LEU A 690 14.02 2.67 30.49
C LEU A 690 13.24 2.25 29.24
N ARG A 691 11.93 2.06 29.36
CA ARG A 691 11.07 1.77 28.20
C ARG A 691 11.20 2.86 27.12
N ILE A 692 11.08 4.13 27.49
CA ILE A 692 11.20 5.26 26.55
C ILE A 692 12.59 5.26 25.89
N GLN A 693 13.65 4.98 26.64
CA GLN A 693 15.01 4.87 26.11
C GLN A 693 15.15 3.73 25.09
N LEU A 694 14.56 2.57 25.37
CA LEU A 694 14.55 1.42 24.47
C LEU A 694 13.76 1.69 23.18
N ASP A 695 12.61 2.39 23.28
CA ASP A 695 11.83 2.82 22.11
C ASP A 695 12.62 3.79 21.22
N ASN A 696 13.25 4.81 21.81
CA ASN A 696 14.09 5.74 21.06
C ASN A 696 15.28 5.04 20.40
N ARG A 697 15.93 4.10 21.11
CA ARG A 697 17.05 3.33 20.55
C ARG A 697 16.59 2.45 19.38
N LEU A 698 15.42 1.84 19.48
CA LEU A 698 14.83 1.04 18.40
C LEU A 698 14.54 1.89 17.15
N GLU A 699 14.03 3.11 17.33
CA GLU A 699 13.76 4.04 16.22
C GLU A 699 15.06 4.44 15.51
N LEU A 700 16.12 4.79 16.26
CA LEU A 700 17.43 5.10 15.70
C LEU A 700 18.04 3.91 14.94
N ILE A 701 17.92 2.69 15.47
CA ILE A 701 18.39 1.46 14.79
C ILE A 701 17.61 1.26 13.49
N LYS A 702 16.29 1.49 13.48
CA LYS A 702 15.45 1.36 12.28
C LYS A 702 15.88 2.35 11.19
N GLU A 703 16.09 3.62 11.54
CA GLU A 703 16.56 4.64 10.60
C GLU A 703 17.93 4.29 10.01
N ALA A 704 18.88 3.88 10.86
CA ALA A 704 20.22 3.49 10.43
C ALA A 704 20.20 2.23 9.55
N THR A 705 19.33 1.25 9.87
CA THR A 705 19.16 0.03 9.07
C THR A 705 18.61 0.36 7.68
N GLU A 706 17.62 1.24 7.59
CA GLU A 706 17.08 1.68 6.31
C GLU A 706 18.10 2.48 5.48
N PHE A 707 18.96 3.27 6.14
CA PHE A 707 20.08 3.93 5.46
C PHE A 707 21.06 2.92 4.85
N GLU A 708 21.49 1.90 5.59
CA GLU A 708 22.42 0.88 5.10
C GLU A 708 21.78 -0.02 4.03
N LYS A 709 20.48 -0.36 4.15
CA LYS A 709 19.73 -1.03 3.08
C LYS A 709 19.67 -0.18 1.82
N ARG A 710 19.41 1.13 1.94
CA ARG A 710 19.44 2.05 0.79
C ARG A 710 20.83 2.15 0.17
N ARG A 711 21.91 2.07 0.96
CA ARG A 711 23.28 2.01 0.45
C ARG A 711 23.51 0.74 -0.39
N ARG A 712 23.03 -0.41 0.08
CA ARG A 712 23.05 -1.68 -0.66
C ARG A 712 22.19 -1.64 -1.93
N ILE A 713 20.98 -1.10 -1.86
CA ILE A 713 20.07 -0.93 -3.02
C ILE A 713 20.68 0.05 -4.02
N LYS A 714 21.23 1.18 -3.56
CA LYS A 714 21.93 2.12 -4.44
C LYS A 714 23.07 1.44 -5.17
N ARG A 715 23.86 0.56 -4.54
CA ARG A 715 24.87 -0.23 -5.26
C ARG A 715 24.28 -1.20 -6.27
N ALA A 716 23.28 -1.97 -5.87
CA ALA A 716 22.61 -2.91 -6.77
C ALA A 716 21.95 -2.19 -7.97
N ALA A 717 21.49 -0.96 -7.78
CA ALA A 717 20.97 -0.08 -8.82
C ALA A 717 22.06 0.70 -9.60
N TYR A 718 23.28 0.80 -9.05
CA TYR A 718 24.46 1.44 -9.66
C TYR A 718 25.44 0.43 -10.30
N ASP A 719 25.07 -0.84 -10.50
CA ASP A 719 25.73 -1.69 -11.51
C ASP A 719 25.29 -1.22 -12.91
N ASN A 720 25.71 -0.01 -13.26
CA ASN A 720 25.52 0.62 -14.55
C ASN A 720 26.23 -0.25 -15.60
N GLU A 721 25.55 -0.52 -16.71
CA GLU A 721 26.09 -1.20 -17.90
C GLU A 721 27.51 -0.72 -18.28
N GLN A 722 27.78 0.56 -18.02
CA GLN A 722 29.09 1.19 -18.23
C GLN A 722 30.18 0.72 -17.26
N ASP A 723 29.84 0.47 -15.99
CA ASP A 723 30.79 0.03 -14.96
C ASP A 723 31.12 -1.46 -15.14
N ARG A 724 30.13 -2.30 -15.47
CA ARG A 724 30.39 -3.69 -15.87
C ARG A 724 31.26 -3.76 -17.12
N TYR A 725 30.98 -2.93 -18.13
CA TYR A 725 31.84 -2.82 -19.31
C TYR A 725 33.27 -2.41 -18.92
N ALA A 726 33.45 -1.40 -18.05
CA ALA A 726 34.76 -0.97 -17.59
C ALA A 726 35.54 -2.08 -16.85
N GLN A 727 34.87 -2.82 -15.95
CA GLN A 727 35.43 -3.97 -15.23
C GLN A 727 35.82 -5.09 -16.20
N ASP A 728 34.95 -5.42 -17.17
CA ASP A 728 35.18 -6.44 -18.18
C ASP A 728 36.37 -6.08 -19.09
N ARG A 729 36.49 -4.81 -19.50
CA ARG A 729 37.66 -4.30 -20.24
C ARG A 729 38.93 -4.38 -19.39
N ALA A 730 38.88 -3.96 -18.13
CA ALA A 730 40.04 -3.99 -17.23
C ALA A 730 40.54 -5.42 -17.01
N MET A 731 39.62 -6.37 -16.81
CA MET A 731 39.95 -7.78 -16.64
C MET A 731 40.56 -8.39 -17.91
N LEU A 732 39.99 -8.10 -19.09
CA LEU A 732 40.57 -8.57 -20.37
C LEU A 732 42.01 -8.04 -20.57
N GLN A 733 42.24 -6.76 -20.27
CA GLN A 733 43.59 -6.18 -20.35
C GLN A 733 44.55 -6.82 -19.36
N ASN A 734 44.08 -7.13 -18.15
CA ASN A 734 44.88 -7.83 -17.16
C ASN A 734 45.26 -9.23 -17.67
N ILE A 735 44.29 -10.02 -18.16
CA ILE A 735 44.53 -11.35 -18.75
C ILE A 735 45.59 -11.25 -19.88
N LYS A 736 45.44 -10.30 -20.80
CA LYS A 736 46.41 -10.11 -21.91
C LYS A 736 47.83 -9.78 -21.43
N ARG A 737 47.96 -9.09 -20.29
CA ARG A 737 49.26 -8.66 -19.73
C ARG A 737 49.91 -9.73 -18.85
N THR A 738 49.13 -10.47 -18.08
CA THR A 738 49.64 -11.40 -17.04
C THR A 738 49.78 -12.84 -17.53
N THR A 739 49.04 -13.22 -18.57
CA THR A 739 49.05 -14.60 -19.09
C THR A 739 50.37 -14.88 -19.81
N LYS A 740 51.08 -15.92 -19.35
CA LYS A 740 52.29 -16.43 -20.00
C LYS A 740 51.91 -17.43 -21.11
N PRO A 741 52.73 -17.58 -22.17
CA PRO A 741 52.54 -18.63 -23.15
C PRO A 741 52.54 -20.01 -22.49
N ALA A 742 51.66 -20.91 -22.96
CA ALA A 742 51.58 -22.26 -22.42
C ALA A 742 52.82 -23.09 -22.80
N GLU A 743 53.40 -23.80 -21.84
CA GLU A 743 54.56 -24.69 -22.07
C GLU A 743 54.16 -25.95 -22.87
N THR A 744 52.94 -26.43 -22.67
CA THR A 744 52.32 -27.53 -23.43
C THR A 744 51.19 -26.97 -24.31
N PRO A 745 51.17 -27.27 -25.62
CA PRO A 745 50.07 -26.87 -26.50
C PRO A 745 48.73 -27.45 -26.04
N TYR A 746 47.70 -26.61 -25.94
CA TYR A 746 46.34 -27.06 -25.64
C TYR A 746 45.76 -27.89 -26.80
N THR A 747 44.87 -28.80 -26.46
CA THR A 747 44.00 -29.56 -27.36
C THR A 747 42.58 -28.98 -27.35
N SER A 748 41.69 -29.44 -28.24
CA SER A 748 40.30 -28.96 -28.29
C SER A 748 39.52 -29.25 -27.01
N ASP A 749 39.86 -30.34 -26.32
CA ASP A 749 39.15 -30.81 -25.13
C ASP A 749 39.48 -29.98 -23.89
N ASP A 750 40.56 -29.18 -23.96
CA ASP A 750 40.95 -28.25 -22.91
C ASP A 750 40.10 -26.96 -22.90
N PHE A 751 39.26 -26.74 -23.91
CA PHE A 751 38.42 -25.56 -24.06
C PHE A 751 36.94 -25.86 -23.75
N ASP A 752 36.37 -25.14 -22.79
CA ASP A 752 34.91 -25.05 -22.62
C ASP A 752 34.38 -24.00 -23.62
N PHE A 753 33.70 -24.43 -24.69
CA PHE A 753 33.14 -23.52 -25.69
C PHE A 753 31.82 -22.87 -25.27
N GLY A 754 31.27 -23.30 -24.12
CA GLY A 754 29.99 -22.85 -23.60
C GLY A 754 28.81 -23.32 -24.46
N GLN A 755 27.89 -22.41 -24.79
CA GLN A 755 26.69 -22.77 -25.53
C GLN A 755 26.98 -23.02 -27.02
N GLU A 756 26.57 -24.19 -27.53
CA GLU A 756 26.67 -24.51 -28.95
C GLU A 756 25.89 -23.52 -29.81
N GLN A 757 26.55 -23.07 -30.87
CA GLN A 757 26.01 -22.10 -31.82
C GLN A 757 25.39 -22.84 -33.01
N SER A 758 24.28 -22.32 -33.53
CA SER A 758 23.64 -22.88 -34.74
C SER A 758 24.53 -22.70 -35.97
N GLU A 759 24.39 -23.59 -36.96
CA GLU A 759 25.07 -23.44 -38.26
C GLU A 759 24.61 -22.19 -39.03
N ASN A 760 23.42 -21.67 -38.70
CA ASN A 760 22.90 -20.43 -39.28
C ASN A 760 23.47 -19.19 -38.59
N ILE A 761 23.67 -18.12 -39.37
CA ILE A 761 24.17 -16.82 -38.88
C ILE A 761 23.15 -16.20 -37.91
N GLN A 762 23.54 -16.03 -36.64
CA GLN A 762 22.70 -15.38 -35.64
C GLN A 762 22.76 -13.85 -35.81
N ILE A 763 21.62 -13.16 -35.69
CA ILE A 763 21.55 -11.70 -35.75
C ILE A 763 21.27 -11.15 -34.35
N LEU A 764 22.20 -10.39 -33.80
CA LEU A 764 22.06 -9.64 -32.55
C LEU A 764 21.84 -8.15 -32.86
N LYS A 765 20.90 -7.52 -32.15
CA LYS A 765 20.54 -6.12 -32.36
C LYS A 765 20.81 -5.29 -31.11
N ASN A 766 21.19 -4.02 -31.29
CA ASN A 766 21.39 -3.07 -30.19
C ASN A 766 22.41 -3.53 -29.12
N VAL A 767 23.47 -4.21 -29.54
CA VAL A 767 24.58 -4.62 -28.67
C VAL A 767 25.45 -3.39 -28.37
N LYS A 768 25.22 -2.75 -27.22
CA LYS A 768 25.95 -1.52 -26.85
C LYS A 768 27.46 -1.75 -26.75
N ASN A 769 28.23 -0.67 -26.94
CA ASN A 769 29.71 -0.67 -26.94
C ASN A 769 30.35 -1.63 -27.96
N THR A 770 29.59 -2.07 -28.97
CA THR A 770 30.05 -2.92 -30.06
C THR A 770 29.68 -2.27 -31.39
N GLU A 771 30.44 -2.49 -32.45
CA GLU A 771 30.17 -1.91 -33.77
C GLU A 771 29.32 -2.88 -34.62
N SER A 772 28.52 -2.35 -35.55
CA SER A 772 27.81 -3.17 -36.52
C SER A 772 28.81 -3.91 -37.43
N GLY A 773 28.54 -5.19 -37.72
CA GLY A 773 29.43 -6.04 -38.52
C GLY A 773 29.22 -7.55 -38.31
N TYR A 774 30.07 -8.35 -38.93
CA TYR A 774 30.09 -9.81 -38.83
C TYR A 774 31.27 -10.27 -37.96
N TYR A 775 30.98 -10.99 -36.89
CA TYR A 775 31.93 -11.40 -35.86
C TYR A 775 32.12 -12.91 -35.90
N LEU A 776 33.39 -13.35 -35.90
CA LEU A 776 33.75 -14.77 -35.77
C LEU A 776 33.80 -15.15 -34.29
N ILE A 777 32.73 -15.78 -33.83
CA ILE A 777 32.59 -16.19 -32.44
C ILE A 777 33.26 -17.54 -32.25
N ILE A 778 34.13 -17.64 -31.25
CA ILE A 778 34.84 -18.86 -30.90
C ILE A 778 34.29 -19.54 -29.65
N ALA A 779 33.59 -18.82 -28.77
CA ALA A 779 32.89 -19.38 -27.61
C ALA A 779 31.82 -18.42 -27.08
N VAL A 780 30.81 -18.97 -26.39
CA VAL A 780 29.72 -18.19 -25.79
C VAL A 780 29.46 -18.65 -24.36
N HIS A 781 29.65 -17.76 -23.38
CA HIS A 781 29.47 -18.07 -21.96
C HIS A 781 28.48 -17.12 -21.29
N SER A 782 27.66 -17.64 -20.38
CA SER A 782 26.88 -16.82 -19.42
C SER A 782 27.67 -16.51 -18.14
N ASP A 783 28.69 -17.31 -17.83
CA ASP A 783 29.49 -17.20 -16.60
C ASP A 783 30.83 -16.46 -16.84
N ILE A 784 31.14 -15.49 -15.98
CA ILE A 784 32.32 -14.63 -16.03
C ILE A 784 33.63 -15.41 -15.83
N ASN A 785 33.64 -16.39 -14.92
CA ASN A 785 34.81 -17.21 -14.63
C ASN A 785 35.14 -18.12 -15.82
N LYS A 786 34.12 -18.77 -16.39
CA LYS A 786 34.29 -19.60 -17.60
C LYS A 786 34.81 -18.79 -18.78
N ARG A 787 34.24 -17.60 -19.00
CA ARG A 787 34.73 -16.65 -20.00
C ARG A 787 36.21 -16.30 -19.77
N ASN A 788 36.59 -15.95 -18.54
CA ASN A 788 37.96 -15.55 -18.21
C ASN A 788 38.96 -16.71 -18.39
N GLU A 789 38.56 -17.93 -18.01
CA GLU A 789 39.36 -19.14 -18.21
C GLU A 789 39.60 -19.39 -19.70
N PHE A 790 38.54 -19.32 -20.53
CA PHE A 790 38.64 -19.47 -21.97
C PHE A 790 39.57 -18.41 -22.60
N LEU A 791 39.39 -17.14 -22.25
CA LEU A 791 40.25 -16.04 -22.71
C LEU A 791 41.71 -16.26 -22.33
N THR A 792 41.97 -16.73 -21.10
CA THR A 792 43.33 -17.01 -20.62
C THR A 792 43.99 -18.11 -21.45
N LYS A 793 43.28 -19.22 -21.73
CA LYS A 793 43.80 -20.31 -22.58
C LYS A 793 44.05 -19.86 -24.02
N VAL A 794 43.18 -19.02 -24.59
CA VAL A 794 43.35 -18.46 -25.95
C VAL A 794 44.57 -17.53 -26.03
N VAL A 795 44.75 -16.67 -25.02
CA VAL A 795 45.94 -15.78 -24.94
C VAL A 795 47.22 -16.60 -24.75
N ALA A 796 47.20 -17.60 -23.86
CA ALA A 796 48.33 -18.52 -23.63
C ALA A 796 48.68 -19.34 -24.88
N SER A 797 47.70 -19.59 -25.77
CA SER A 797 47.89 -20.21 -27.10
C SER A 797 48.47 -19.24 -28.15
N GLY A 798 48.82 -18.01 -27.78
CA GLY A 798 49.45 -17.02 -28.64
C GLY A 798 48.50 -16.13 -29.44
N ARG A 799 47.19 -16.07 -29.08
CA ARG A 799 46.19 -15.22 -29.77
C ARG A 799 45.82 -14.01 -28.91
N ALA A 800 46.71 -13.01 -28.88
CA ALA A 800 46.54 -11.82 -28.03
C ALA A 800 45.41 -10.86 -28.47
N ASN A 801 44.95 -10.96 -29.73
CA ASN A 801 43.87 -10.12 -30.27
C ASN A 801 42.46 -10.66 -29.99
N VAL A 802 42.32 -11.65 -29.10
CA VAL A 802 40.99 -12.09 -28.63
C VAL A 802 40.28 -10.97 -27.88
N ASP A 803 38.99 -10.85 -28.09
CA ASP A 803 38.11 -9.87 -27.46
C ASP A 803 36.72 -10.48 -27.23
N PHE A 804 35.84 -9.79 -26.52
CA PHE A 804 34.46 -10.21 -26.34
C PHE A 804 33.52 -9.01 -26.21
N PHE A 805 32.25 -9.24 -26.51
CA PHE A 805 31.17 -8.32 -26.16
C PHE A 805 30.14 -9.06 -25.30
N TYR A 806 29.36 -8.29 -24.55
CA TYR A 806 28.23 -8.81 -23.79
C TYR A 806 26.93 -8.33 -24.41
N ASP A 807 26.03 -9.26 -24.73
CA ASP A 807 24.68 -8.93 -25.14
C ASP A 807 23.74 -9.02 -23.94
N PHE A 808 23.11 -7.90 -23.61
CA PHE A 808 22.15 -7.80 -22.52
C PHE A 808 20.89 -8.61 -22.75
N ASN A 809 20.42 -8.68 -23.99
CA ASN A 809 19.18 -9.37 -24.32
C ASN A 809 19.31 -10.87 -24.07
N THR A 810 20.49 -11.44 -24.35
CA THR A 810 20.76 -12.87 -24.13
C THR A 810 21.53 -13.16 -22.84
N SER A 811 21.97 -12.12 -22.12
CA SER A 811 22.81 -12.21 -20.93
C SER A 811 24.08 -13.07 -21.13
N LYS A 812 24.73 -12.93 -22.29
CA LYS A 812 25.85 -13.78 -22.72
C LYS A 812 27.05 -12.98 -23.20
N TYR A 813 28.23 -13.54 -22.94
CA TYR A 813 29.51 -13.11 -23.47
C TYR A 813 29.83 -13.86 -24.76
N TYR A 814 30.03 -13.12 -25.84
CA TYR A 814 30.42 -13.63 -27.15
C TYR A 814 31.90 -13.32 -27.37
N ILE A 815 32.73 -14.36 -27.40
CA ILE A 815 34.18 -14.24 -27.53
C ILE A 815 34.57 -14.34 -29.00
N TYR A 816 35.34 -13.38 -29.51
CA TYR A 816 35.76 -13.29 -30.91
C TYR A 816 37.21 -12.84 -31.04
N TYR A 817 37.78 -12.91 -32.24
CA TYR A 817 39.09 -12.29 -32.52
C TYR A 817 39.15 -11.53 -33.86
N SER A 818 38.08 -11.59 -34.65
CA SER A 818 37.98 -10.94 -35.97
C SER A 818 36.57 -10.41 -36.21
N LYS A 819 36.50 -9.21 -36.79
CA LYS A 819 35.30 -8.52 -37.26
C LYS A 819 35.44 -8.25 -38.77
N PHE A 820 34.36 -8.37 -39.52
CA PHE A 820 34.29 -8.08 -40.95
C PHE A 820 33.07 -7.21 -41.27
N ASP A 821 33.21 -6.30 -42.24
CA ASP A 821 32.10 -5.43 -42.65
C ASP A 821 31.19 -6.09 -43.72
N SER A 822 31.63 -7.20 -44.31
CA SER A 822 30.86 -7.95 -45.32
C SER A 822 30.80 -9.44 -45.03
N ILE A 823 29.66 -10.04 -45.35
CA ILE A 823 29.43 -11.49 -45.21
C ILE A 823 30.38 -12.30 -46.08
N SER A 824 30.75 -11.80 -47.27
CA SER A 824 31.68 -12.50 -48.17
C SER A 824 33.08 -12.61 -47.58
N ALA A 825 33.56 -11.56 -46.90
CA ALA A 825 34.86 -11.58 -46.23
C ALA A 825 34.83 -12.50 -44.99
N ALA A 826 33.73 -12.48 -44.24
CA ALA A 826 33.55 -13.33 -43.06
C ALA A 826 33.49 -14.82 -43.41
N ASN A 827 32.76 -15.18 -44.48
CA ASN A 827 32.68 -16.57 -44.96
C ASN A 827 34.04 -17.08 -45.45
N LYS A 828 34.80 -16.25 -46.17
CA LYS A 828 36.16 -16.60 -46.58
C LYS A 828 37.06 -16.87 -45.36
N ALA A 829 36.95 -16.04 -44.31
CA ALA A 829 37.71 -16.24 -43.09
C ALA A 829 37.27 -17.47 -42.28
N MET A 830 36.00 -17.89 -42.39
CA MET A 830 35.49 -19.15 -41.84
C MET A 830 36.04 -20.37 -42.58
N GLU A 831 36.18 -20.30 -43.90
CA GLU A 831 36.82 -21.34 -44.71
C GLU A 831 38.32 -21.44 -44.38
N ASP A 832 38.98 -20.30 -44.17
CA ASP A 832 40.41 -20.19 -43.82
C ASP A 832 40.70 -20.33 -42.31
N LYS A 833 39.76 -20.81 -41.49
CA LYS A 833 39.84 -20.79 -40.00
C LYS A 833 41.04 -21.55 -39.40
N GLY A 834 41.70 -22.43 -40.15
CA GLY A 834 42.87 -23.20 -39.71
C GLY A 834 42.58 -24.21 -38.59
N ASN A 835 43.59 -25.00 -38.21
CA ASN A 835 43.46 -26.13 -37.25
C ASN A 835 43.81 -25.74 -35.80
N ARG A 836 43.49 -24.52 -35.36
CA ARG A 836 43.76 -24.13 -33.98
C ARG A 836 42.71 -24.75 -33.03
N PRO A 837 43.11 -25.25 -31.85
CA PRO A 837 42.21 -25.93 -30.90
C PRO A 837 40.95 -25.14 -30.55
N TYR A 838 41.05 -23.82 -30.40
CA TYR A 838 39.94 -22.95 -30.05
C TYR A 838 39.05 -22.55 -31.25
N ASN A 839 39.31 -23.04 -32.46
CA ASN A 839 38.52 -22.74 -33.67
C ASN A 839 37.51 -23.83 -34.03
N VAL A 840 37.45 -24.92 -33.25
CA VAL A 840 36.62 -26.11 -33.55
C VAL A 840 35.14 -25.77 -33.65
N LYS A 841 34.61 -24.97 -32.72
CA LYS A 841 33.19 -24.59 -32.63
C LYS A 841 32.92 -23.16 -33.11
N MET A 842 33.76 -22.65 -34.02
CA MET A 842 33.61 -21.28 -34.53
C MET A 842 32.29 -21.10 -35.30
N SER A 843 31.61 -19.98 -35.04
CA SER A 843 30.37 -19.59 -35.71
C SER A 843 30.39 -18.12 -36.13
N LEU A 844 29.40 -17.72 -36.93
CA LEU A 844 29.25 -16.35 -37.41
C LEU A 844 28.05 -15.67 -36.78
N VAL A 845 28.28 -14.50 -36.18
CA VAL A 845 27.23 -13.64 -35.61
C VAL A 845 27.25 -12.28 -36.29
N LYS A 846 26.08 -11.79 -36.71
CA LYS A 846 25.88 -10.45 -37.25
C LYS A 846 25.37 -9.51 -36.17
N ILE A 847 26.02 -8.36 -35.99
CA ILE A 847 25.57 -7.29 -35.10
C ILE A 847 24.98 -6.15 -35.92
N GLU A 848 23.75 -5.76 -35.58
CA GLU A 848 23.01 -4.63 -36.15
C GLU A 848 22.71 -3.61 -35.04
N ASN A 849 23.56 -2.61 -34.91
CA ASN A 849 23.40 -1.46 -34.01
C ASN A 849 22.98 -0.19 -34.75
#